data_AF-A0A8K9X899-F1
#
_entry.id   AF-A0A8K9X899-F1
#
_cell.length_a   1.000
_cell.length_b   1.000
_cell.length_c   1.000
_cell.angle_alpha   90.00
_cell.angle_beta   90.00
_cell.angle_gamma   90.00
#
_symmetry.space_group_name_H-M   'P 1'
#
loop_
_entity.id
_entity.type
_entity.pdbx_description
1 polymer ?
#
loop_
_entity_poly.entity_id
_entity_poly.type
_entity_poly.pdbx_seq_one_letter_code
_entity_poly.pdbx_strand_id
1 'polypeptide(L)'
;MEQVYASGMAAKLRSQWDRDEGLGQNHNAVKFQGQDFESLRAQCLQSSSLFEDSLFPCAASSLGFNELGPRSSKTQGVRWKRPPEICTRPQFIMDGATRTDICQGALGDCWLLAAIASLTLNDNLLHRVVPHGQDFGGQYAGIFHFQFWQYGEWVEVVIDDRLPVKDGKLLFVHSAEGGEFWSALLEKAYAKLNGCYEALSGGSTSEGFEDFTGGVTEMFELRKAPSDLYSIISRAVERGSLLGCSIDITGSHDMEAVTFKKLVKGHAYSLTGVDEVVYRGNKTKLVRIRNPWGEIEWTGAWSDNSREWEGVDRSVRGRLQNCSEDGEFWMSFSDFLLEFTRLEICNLTADALEATQQKKWSSAVYQGEWRSGSTAGGCRNFPATFWINPQFKVALQHPDTAGQSDCSFLVALMQKDRRKKRKEGKDMETIGFAIYEALWYVGVHLKRDFFLTHGSSARSELFINLREVSSRFQLPAGEYIIVPSTFEPKKEGDFVLRVFSEKPANYDLHSSVSLHSCVSLHSSASLHSSGSLHSSGSLHSSVSLHSSVSLHSSVSLHSSVSLHSSVSLHSSVSLHSCVSLHSSVSLHSSVSLHSSVSLHSSVSLHSCVSLHSSVSLHSCVSLHSSVSLHSSVSLHSSVSLHSCVSLHSSVSLHSSVS
;
A
#
# COMPACT_ATOMS: atom_id res chain seq x y z
N MET A 1 -31.19 -7.09 3.21
CA MET A 1 -29.94 -7.85 2.97
C MET A 1 -29.20 -7.88 4.28
N GLU A 2 -29.11 -9.04 4.94
CA GLU A 2 -28.31 -9.16 6.16
C GLU A 2 -26.83 -8.91 5.83
N GLN A 3 -26.18 -8.05 6.61
CA GLN A 3 -24.77 -7.74 6.47
C GLN A 3 -23.97 -8.98 6.89
N VAL A 4 -23.35 -9.66 5.92
CA VAL A 4 -22.49 -10.82 6.20
C VAL A 4 -21.22 -10.31 6.86
N TYR A 5 -21.08 -10.51 8.17
CA TYR A 5 -19.86 -10.18 8.90
C TYR A 5 -18.80 -11.26 8.66
N ALA A 6 -17.91 -11.01 7.71
CA ALA A 6 -16.70 -11.81 7.55
C ALA A 6 -15.66 -11.42 8.62
N SER A 7 -14.99 -12.41 9.21
CA SER A 7 -13.88 -12.19 10.16
C SER A 7 -12.65 -13.03 9.78
N GLY A 8 -11.48 -12.66 10.32
CA GLY A 8 -10.23 -13.37 10.05
C GLY A 8 -9.87 -13.41 8.56
N MET A 9 -9.53 -14.60 8.05
CA MET A 9 -9.13 -14.78 6.64
C MET A 9 -10.26 -14.48 5.66
N ALA A 10 -11.52 -14.73 6.03
CA ALA A 10 -12.67 -14.41 5.17
C ALA A 10 -12.80 -12.90 4.94
N ALA A 11 -12.53 -12.10 5.98
CA ALA A 11 -12.51 -10.64 5.85
C ALA A 11 -11.38 -10.16 4.93
N LYS A 12 -10.18 -10.76 5.05
CA LYS A 12 -9.05 -10.44 4.16
C LYS A 12 -9.34 -10.77 2.70
N LEU A 13 -9.93 -11.94 2.42
CA LEU A 13 -10.32 -12.33 1.06
C LEU A 13 -11.42 -11.44 0.50
N ARG A 14 -12.44 -11.11 1.31
CA ARG A 14 -13.50 -10.18 0.90
C ARG A 14 -12.93 -8.81 0.55
N SER A 15 -12.08 -8.26 1.43
CA SER A 15 -11.38 -7.00 1.18
C SER A 15 -10.55 -7.06 -0.09
N GLN A 16 -9.87 -8.17 -0.37
CA GLN A 16 -9.13 -8.35 -1.63
C GLN A 16 -10.06 -8.32 -2.85
N TRP A 17 -11.20 -9.04 -2.82
CA TRP A 17 -12.17 -9.00 -3.91
C TRP A 17 -12.77 -7.61 -4.13
N ASP A 18 -13.12 -6.90 -3.04
CA ASP A 18 -13.66 -5.54 -3.14
C ASP A 18 -12.67 -4.60 -3.84
N ARG A 19 -11.36 -4.76 -3.60
CA ARG A 19 -10.31 -4.00 -4.29
C ARG A 19 -10.16 -4.37 -5.75
N ASP A 20 -10.25 -5.66 -6.07
CA ASP A 20 -10.20 -6.14 -7.45
C ASP A 20 -11.40 -5.59 -8.25
N GLU A 21 -12.52 -5.32 -7.57
CA GLU A 21 -13.71 -4.61 -8.09
C GLU A 21 -13.56 -3.07 -8.10
N GLY A 22 -12.46 -2.51 -7.59
CA GLY A 22 -12.12 -1.09 -7.65
C GLY A 22 -12.29 -0.29 -6.34
N LEU A 23 -12.62 -0.93 -5.21
CA LEU A 23 -12.63 -0.26 -3.90
C LEU A 23 -11.19 0.16 -3.50
N GLY A 24 -11.04 1.38 -2.99
CA GLY A 24 -9.73 1.96 -2.65
C GLY A 24 -9.07 2.71 -3.80
N GLN A 25 -9.73 2.86 -4.94
CA GLN A 25 -9.35 3.86 -5.94
C GLN A 25 -9.84 5.26 -5.52
N ASN A 26 -9.24 6.32 -6.04
CA ASN A 26 -9.56 7.71 -5.62
C ASN A 26 -11.06 8.06 -5.77
N HIS A 27 -11.71 7.60 -6.84
CA HIS A 27 -13.14 7.84 -7.06
C HIS A 27 -14.07 6.89 -6.27
N ASN A 28 -13.52 5.84 -5.65
CA ASN A 28 -14.26 4.83 -4.88
C ASN A 28 -13.47 4.50 -3.60
N ALA A 29 -13.20 5.54 -2.80
CA ALA A 29 -12.36 5.44 -1.61
C ALA A 29 -13.01 4.57 -0.52
N VAL A 30 -12.17 3.89 0.26
CA VAL A 30 -12.60 3.12 1.42
C VAL A 30 -13.13 4.08 2.49
N LYS A 31 -14.35 3.85 2.95
CA LYS A 31 -14.96 4.64 4.03
C LYS A 31 -14.31 4.31 5.37
N PHE A 32 -13.58 5.27 5.94
CA PHE A 32 -12.88 5.05 7.21
C PHE A 32 -13.87 4.70 8.31
N GLN A 33 -13.69 3.51 8.90
CA GLN A 33 -14.56 2.96 9.94
C GLN A 33 -16.05 2.92 9.55
N GLY A 34 -16.35 2.86 8.24
CA GLY A 34 -17.70 2.75 7.71
C GLY A 34 -18.52 4.04 7.75
N GLN A 35 -17.93 5.20 8.07
CA GLN A 35 -18.63 6.49 8.01
C GLN A 35 -18.76 6.97 6.57
N ASP A 36 -19.98 7.32 6.16
CA ASP A 36 -20.29 7.87 4.83
C ASP A 36 -20.65 9.35 4.94
N PHE A 37 -19.89 10.22 4.27
CA PHE A 37 -20.07 11.68 4.37
C PHE A 37 -21.48 12.11 3.99
N GLU A 38 -21.98 11.72 2.82
CA GLU A 38 -23.27 12.18 2.31
C GLU A 38 -24.44 11.70 3.17
N SER A 39 -24.42 10.44 3.63
CA SER A 39 -25.47 9.90 4.50
C SER A 39 -25.49 10.59 5.86
N LEU A 40 -24.32 10.81 6.48
CA LEU A 40 -24.22 11.48 7.78
C LEU A 40 -24.62 12.95 7.68
N ARG A 41 -24.19 13.64 6.61
CA ARG A 41 -24.58 15.03 6.34
C ARG A 41 -26.08 15.15 6.12
N ALA A 42 -26.68 14.29 5.30
CA ALA A 42 -28.12 14.27 5.06
C ALA A 42 -28.91 14.02 6.36
N GLN A 43 -28.46 13.09 7.20
CA GLN A 43 -29.06 12.83 8.50
C GLN A 43 -29.02 14.07 9.40
N CYS A 44 -27.87 14.74 9.51
CA CYS A 44 -27.70 15.95 10.32
C CYS A 44 -28.57 17.11 9.82
N LEU A 45 -28.66 17.31 8.50
CA LEU A 45 -29.53 18.31 7.90
C LEU A 45 -31.01 18.02 8.20
N GLN A 46 -31.42 16.74 8.11
CA GLN A 46 -32.80 16.32 8.40
C GLN A 46 -33.15 16.52 9.88
N SER A 47 -32.23 16.24 10.80
CA SER A 47 -32.43 16.43 12.24
C SER A 47 -32.15 17.85 12.73
N SER A 48 -31.73 18.77 11.84
CA SER A 48 -31.32 20.14 12.19
C SER A 48 -30.29 20.18 13.33
N SER A 49 -29.35 19.23 13.32
CA SER A 49 -28.29 19.10 14.33
C SER A 49 -26.92 19.12 13.68
N LEU A 50 -25.92 19.65 14.37
CA LEU A 50 -24.53 19.58 13.89
C LEU A 50 -23.95 18.19 14.15
N PHE A 51 -23.14 17.70 13.21
CA PHE A 51 -22.47 16.42 13.32
C PHE A 51 -21.52 16.39 14.51
N GLU A 52 -21.56 15.29 15.25
CA GLU A 52 -20.65 14.99 16.33
C GLU A 52 -19.95 13.66 16.05
N ASP A 53 -18.64 13.70 15.86
CA ASP A 53 -17.87 12.52 15.52
C ASP A 53 -17.65 11.62 16.74
N SER A 54 -18.43 10.54 16.83
CA SER A 54 -18.31 9.54 17.89
C SER A 54 -17.00 8.76 17.83
N LEU A 55 -16.34 8.72 16.67
CA LEU A 55 -15.11 7.95 16.45
C LEU A 55 -13.84 8.76 16.73
N PHE A 56 -13.96 10.09 16.77
CA PHE A 56 -12.89 11.01 17.16
C PHE A 56 -13.45 12.10 18.08
N PRO A 57 -13.77 11.75 19.34
CA PRO A 57 -14.51 12.65 20.23
C PRO A 57 -13.67 13.86 20.63
N CYS A 58 -14.34 14.94 21.06
CA CYS A 58 -13.70 16.12 21.65
C CYS A 58 -13.17 15.86 23.07
N ALA A 59 -12.21 14.95 23.18
CA ALA A 59 -11.66 14.46 24.43
C ALA A 59 -10.13 14.53 24.44
N ALA A 60 -9.53 14.46 25.63
CA ALA A 60 -8.08 14.48 25.79
C ALA A 60 -7.39 13.31 25.05
N SER A 61 -8.06 12.16 24.90
CA SER A 61 -7.57 11.01 24.13
C SER A 61 -7.31 11.33 22.65
N SER A 62 -8.06 12.28 22.08
CA SER A 62 -7.92 12.71 20.68
C SER A 62 -6.77 13.70 20.52
N LEU A 63 -6.38 14.40 21.58
CA LEU A 63 -5.18 15.24 21.60
C LEU A 63 -3.92 14.39 21.72
N GLY A 64 -3.89 13.42 22.64
CA GLY A 64 -2.68 12.65 22.87
C GLY A 64 -2.74 11.64 24.01
N PHE A 65 -1.58 11.08 24.32
CA PHE A 65 -1.38 10.04 25.31
C PHE A 65 -0.21 10.32 26.26
N ASN A 66 0.73 11.22 25.92
CA ASN A 66 1.87 11.59 26.75
C ASN A 66 2.04 13.12 26.81
N GLU A 67 2.78 13.74 25.88
CA GLU A 67 3.05 15.18 25.84
C GLU A 67 1.79 16.02 25.62
N LEU A 68 0.78 15.46 24.93
CA LEU A 68 -0.55 16.05 24.78
C LEU A 68 -1.63 15.19 25.46
N GLY A 69 -1.22 14.33 26.39
CA GLY A 69 -2.11 13.48 27.14
C GLY A 69 -2.91 14.23 28.22
N PRO A 70 -3.88 13.56 28.87
CA PRO A 70 -4.80 14.19 29.83
C PRO A 70 -4.15 14.90 31.04
N ARG A 71 -2.89 14.55 31.37
CA ARG A 71 -2.15 15.12 32.50
C ARG A 71 -1.12 16.18 32.09
N SER A 72 -1.03 16.50 30.81
CA SER A 72 -0.07 17.48 30.30
C SER A 72 -0.52 18.90 30.60
N SER A 73 0.42 19.74 31.04
CA SER A 73 0.21 21.18 31.17
C SER A 73 -0.02 21.86 29.81
N LYS A 74 0.49 21.27 28.72
CA LYS A 74 0.32 21.79 27.35
C LYS A 74 -1.16 21.82 26.96
N THR A 75 -1.92 20.79 27.33
CA THR A 75 -3.35 20.65 27.01
C THR A 75 -4.29 21.21 28.07
N GLN A 76 -3.76 21.74 29.18
CA GLN A 76 -4.59 22.39 30.19
C GLN A 76 -5.25 23.66 29.62
N GLY A 77 -6.56 23.78 29.81
CA GLY A 77 -7.34 24.92 29.33
C GLY A 77 -7.80 24.83 27.87
N VAL A 78 -7.44 23.76 27.15
CA VAL A 78 -7.89 23.52 25.78
C VAL A 78 -9.40 23.28 25.75
N ARG A 79 -10.09 23.95 24.83
CA ARG A 79 -11.52 23.78 24.54
C ARG A 79 -11.69 23.46 23.07
N TRP A 80 -12.68 22.63 22.75
CA TRP A 80 -13.03 22.33 21.37
C TRP A 80 -14.12 23.31 20.92
N LYS A 81 -13.87 24.03 19.82
CA LYS A 81 -14.80 25.03 19.26
C LYS A 81 -14.93 24.86 17.77
N ARG A 82 -16.11 25.15 17.22
CA ARG A 82 -16.32 25.18 15.76
C ARG A 82 -15.85 26.52 15.17
N PRO A 83 -15.47 26.59 13.88
CA PRO A 83 -15.10 27.83 13.21
C PRO A 83 -16.11 28.98 13.37
N PRO A 84 -17.45 28.76 13.31
CA PRO A 84 -18.43 29.82 13.57
C PRO A 84 -18.40 30.39 15.01
N GLU A 85 -17.78 29.70 15.97
CA GLU A 85 -17.60 30.19 17.35
C GLU A 85 -16.28 30.96 17.54
N ILE A 86 -15.40 30.92 16.54
CA ILE A 86 -14.04 31.50 16.57
C ILE A 86 -14.00 32.76 15.69
N CYS A 87 -14.57 32.69 14.49
CA CYS A 87 -14.58 33.76 13.49
C CYS A 87 -16.03 34.06 13.05
N THR A 88 -16.30 35.33 12.71
CA THR A 88 -17.64 35.80 12.31
C THR A 88 -18.08 35.31 10.94
N ARG A 89 -17.14 35.06 10.02
CA ARG A 89 -17.39 34.62 8.65
C ARG A 89 -16.41 33.50 8.27
N PRO A 90 -16.54 32.30 8.87
CA PRO A 90 -15.65 31.21 8.55
C PRO A 90 -15.81 30.83 7.08
N GLN A 91 -14.69 30.59 6.41
CA GLN A 91 -14.62 30.08 5.06
C GLN A 91 -13.84 28.76 5.07
N PHE A 92 -14.24 27.84 4.19
CA PHE A 92 -13.49 26.59 4.07
C PHE A 92 -12.17 26.87 3.36
N ILE A 93 -12.24 27.44 2.15
CA ILE A 93 -11.12 27.94 1.36
C ILE A 93 -11.43 29.40 0.94
N MET A 94 -10.48 30.33 1.08
CA MET A 94 -10.61 31.73 0.65
C MET A 94 -9.68 32.01 -0.53
N ASP A 95 -10.22 32.46 -1.67
CA ASP A 95 -9.43 32.87 -2.85
C ASP A 95 -8.40 31.85 -3.37
N GLY A 96 -8.67 30.56 -3.13
CA GLY A 96 -7.83 29.43 -3.50
C GLY A 96 -7.00 28.95 -2.31
N ALA A 97 -6.78 27.63 -2.23
CA ALA A 97 -6.00 27.06 -1.13
C ALA A 97 -4.51 27.26 -1.43
N THR A 98 -3.86 28.11 -0.66
CA THR A 98 -2.48 28.47 -0.87
C THR A 98 -1.58 27.97 0.25
N ARG A 99 -0.28 27.97 0.01
CA ARG A 99 0.70 27.60 1.03
C ARG A 99 0.69 28.52 2.25
N THR A 100 0.28 29.79 2.11
CA THR A 100 0.21 30.75 3.23
C THR A 100 -0.90 30.45 4.24
N ASP A 101 -1.81 29.54 3.91
CA ASP A 101 -2.90 29.07 4.78
C ASP A 101 -2.41 28.06 5.83
N ILE A 102 -1.09 27.81 5.86
CA ILE A 102 -0.45 26.76 6.62
C ILE A 102 0.66 27.40 7.46
N CYS A 103 0.31 27.66 8.72
CA CYS A 103 1.21 28.08 9.78
C CYS A 103 1.16 27.05 10.92
N GLN A 104 2.33 26.56 11.32
CA GLN A 104 2.44 25.56 12.37
C GLN A 104 1.98 26.08 13.73
N GLY A 105 1.20 25.26 14.43
CA GLY A 105 0.83 25.50 15.82
C GLY A 105 1.81 24.88 16.81
N ALA A 106 1.31 24.43 17.96
CA ALA A 106 2.12 23.91 19.07
C ALA A 106 2.53 22.42 18.92
N LEU A 107 2.30 21.79 17.77
CA LEU A 107 2.61 20.38 17.50
C LEU A 107 3.86 20.28 16.63
N GLY A 108 4.72 19.30 16.91
CA GLY A 108 5.95 19.03 16.14
C GLY A 108 5.69 18.20 14.88
N ASP A 109 4.76 18.63 14.04
CA ASP A 109 4.34 17.96 12.80
C ASP A 109 4.66 18.78 11.54
N CYS A 110 5.72 19.60 11.62
CA CYS A 110 6.26 20.37 10.49
C CYS A 110 6.38 19.60 9.17
N TRP A 111 6.72 18.30 9.25
CA TRP A 111 6.80 17.39 8.11
C TRP A 111 5.48 17.27 7.35
N LEU A 112 4.36 17.23 8.07
CA LEU A 112 3.02 17.17 7.49
C LEU A 112 2.67 18.51 6.85
N LEU A 113 2.95 19.61 7.55
CA LEU A 113 2.64 20.95 7.05
C LEU A 113 3.47 21.32 5.82
N ALA A 114 4.74 20.94 5.77
CA ALA A 114 5.58 21.08 4.58
C ALA A 114 5.02 20.24 3.41
N ALA A 115 4.41 19.08 3.70
CA ALA A 115 3.75 18.28 2.67
C ALA A 115 2.48 18.96 2.16
N ILE A 116 1.63 19.48 3.05
CA ILE A 116 0.40 20.21 2.69
C ILE A 116 0.77 21.48 1.90
N ALA A 117 1.81 22.20 2.29
CA ALA A 117 2.27 23.41 1.60
C ALA A 117 2.82 23.13 0.19
N SER A 118 3.34 21.93 -0.05
CA SER A 118 3.73 21.52 -1.40
C SER A 118 2.51 21.09 -2.21
N LEU A 119 1.51 20.48 -1.56
CA LEU A 119 0.27 20.03 -2.20
C LEU A 119 -0.51 21.19 -2.82
N THR A 120 -0.51 22.37 -2.18
CA THR A 120 -1.17 23.59 -2.71
C THR A 120 -0.53 24.15 -3.97
N LEU A 121 0.64 23.66 -4.39
CA LEU A 121 1.24 24.02 -5.68
C LEU A 121 0.62 23.25 -6.84
N ASN A 122 -0.23 22.26 -6.56
CA ASN A 122 -0.89 21.42 -7.56
C ASN A 122 -2.37 21.23 -7.21
N ASP A 123 -3.23 22.10 -7.73
CA ASP A 123 -4.68 22.12 -7.49
C ASP A 123 -5.34 20.77 -7.75
N ASN A 124 -4.92 20.04 -8.79
CA ASN A 124 -5.47 18.74 -9.12
C ASN A 124 -5.19 17.67 -8.06
N LEU A 125 -4.01 17.70 -7.44
CA LEU A 125 -3.68 16.81 -6.34
C LEU A 125 -4.37 17.26 -5.05
N LEU A 126 -4.41 18.57 -4.81
CA LEU A 126 -5.11 19.12 -3.66
C LEU A 126 -6.58 18.68 -3.65
N HIS A 127 -7.29 18.77 -4.78
CA HIS A 127 -8.71 18.41 -4.84
C HIS A 127 -9.00 16.91 -4.71
N ARG A 128 -7.99 16.05 -4.84
CA ARG A 128 -8.10 14.62 -4.49
C ARG A 128 -8.14 14.43 -2.99
N VAL A 129 -7.36 15.21 -2.25
CA VAL A 129 -7.26 15.13 -0.80
C VAL A 129 -8.35 15.95 -0.12
N VAL A 130 -8.69 17.12 -0.70
CA VAL A 130 -9.67 18.09 -0.23
C VAL A 130 -10.78 18.21 -1.28
N PRO A 131 -11.82 17.35 -1.22
CA PRO A 131 -12.92 17.37 -2.18
C PRO A 131 -13.65 18.72 -2.24
N HIS A 132 -14.13 19.07 -3.43
CA HIS A 132 -14.95 20.25 -3.66
C HIS A 132 -16.33 20.17 -2.99
N GLY A 133 -17.01 21.31 -2.89
CA GLY A 133 -18.40 21.38 -2.42
C GLY A 133 -18.57 21.45 -0.90
N GLN A 134 -17.46 21.63 -0.18
CA GLN A 134 -17.45 21.82 1.27
C GLN A 134 -17.48 23.33 1.60
N ASP A 135 -18.42 23.76 2.43
CA ASP A 135 -18.55 25.15 2.86
C ASP A 135 -19.16 25.28 4.28
N PHE A 136 -19.09 26.50 4.82
CA PHE A 136 -19.79 26.91 6.05
C PHE A 136 -21.13 27.61 5.75
N GLY A 137 -21.64 27.44 4.53
CA GLY A 137 -22.81 28.14 3.98
C GLY A 137 -24.11 27.34 4.09
N GLY A 138 -24.95 27.42 3.05
CA GLY A 138 -26.37 27.07 3.12
C GLY A 138 -26.70 25.60 3.42
N GLN A 139 -25.75 24.67 3.25
CA GLN A 139 -25.91 23.26 3.57
C GLN A 139 -24.92 22.79 4.64
N TYR A 140 -24.54 23.70 5.53
CA TYR A 140 -23.65 23.42 6.64
C TYR A 140 -24.32 22.53 7.70
N ALA A 141 -23.65 21.44 8.06
CA ALA A 141 -24.05 20.52 9.12
C ALA A 141 -22.89 20.20 10.09
N GLY A 142 -21.83 21.02 10.11
CA GLY A 142 -20.66 20.81 10.98
C GLY A 142 -19.86 19.55 10.68
N ILE A 143 -19.87 19.09 9.42
CA ILE A 143 -19.26 17.85 8.92
C ILE A 143 -18.44 18.14 7.66
N PHE A 144 -17.26 17.53 7.57
CA PHE A 144 -16.32 17.66 6.46
C PHE A 144 -15.68 16.30 6.16
N HIS A 145 -15.09 16.14 4.99
CA HIS A 145 -14.39 14.93 4.60
C HIS A 145 -13.14 15.21 3.77
N PHE A 146 -12.19 14.28 3.87
CA PHE A 146 -10.90 14.32 3.19
C PHE A 146 -10.54 12.92 2.71
N GLN A 147 -9.68 12.80 1.71
CA GLN A 147 -9.18 11.51 1.26
C GLN A 147 -7.67 11.42 1.43
N PHE A 148 -7.21 10.29 1.97
CA PHE A 148 -5.78 10.01 2.13
C PHE A 148 -5.47 8.67 1.51
N TRP A 149 -4.36 8.60 0.79
CA TRP A 149 -3.79 7.34 0.39
C TRP A 149 -3.19 6.64 1.60
N GLN A 150 -3.51 5.37 1.79
CA GLN A 150 -3.02 4.53 2.88
C GLN A 150 -2.62 3.17 2.30
N TYR A 151 -1.32 2.94 2.21
CA TYR A 151 -0.75 1.61 1.96
C TYR A 151 -1.27 0.89 0.70
N GLY A 152 -1.61 1.65 -0.34
CA GLY A 152 -2.10 1.15 -1.63
C GLY A 152 -3.54 1.56 -1.95
N GLU A 153 -4.28 2.12 -1.00
CA GLU A 153 -5.72 2.37 -1.14
C GLU A 153 -6.06 3.80 -0.69
N TRP A 154 -6.95 4.49 -1.40
CA TRP A 154 -7.53 5.75 -0.97
C TRP A 154 -8.60 5.51 0.09
N VAL A 155 -8.53 6.28 1.17
CA VAL A 155 -9.41 6.19 2.33
C VAL A 155 -10.08 7.54 2.56
N GLU A 156 -11.41 7.56 2.57
CA GLU A 156 -12.21 8.74 2.92
C GLU A 156 -12.37 8.83 4.43
N VAL A 157 -11.98 9.97 5.01
CA VAL A 157 -12.06 10.26 6.44
C VAL A 157 -13.03 11.41 6.65
N VAL A 158 -14.13 11.12 7.34
CA VAL A 158 -15.14 12.10 7.77
C VAL A 158 -14.78 12.65 9.14
N ILE A 159 -14.95 13.95 9.37
CA ILE A 159 -14.78 14.59 10.67
C ILE A 159 -15.87 15.62 10.93
N ASP A 160 -16.10 15.95 12.20
CA ASP A 160 -16.75 17.23 12.55
C ASP A 160 -15.75 18.39 12.54
N ASP A 161 -16.24 19.63 12.60
CA ASP A 161 -15.39 20.83 12.55
C ASP A 161 -14.96 21.40 13.91
N ARG A 162 -15.13 20.66 15.01
CA ARG A 162 -14.65 21.12 16.33
C ARG A 162 -13.13 21.08 16.37
N LEU A 163 -12.47 22.21 16.59
CA LEU A 163 -11.01 22.33 16.61
C LEU A 163 -10.49 22.66 18.03
N PRO A 164 -9.31 22.16 18.43
CA PRO A 164 -8.68 22.51 19.69
C PRO A 164 -8.26 23.99 19.73
N VAL A 165 -8.78 24.72 20.72
CA VAL A 165 -8.54 26.15 20.95
C VAL A 165 -8.00 26.37 22.35
N LYS A 166 -6.96 27.18 22.47
CA LYS A 166 -6.38 27.64 23.73
C LYS A 166 -6.25 29.16 23.69
N ASP A 167 -6.70 29.83 24.75
CA ASP A 167 -6.65 31.30 24.87
C ASP A 167 -7.27 32.05 23.66
N GLY A 168 -8.32 31.46 23.08
CA GLY A 168 -9.05 32.03 21.95
C GLY A 168 -8.41 31.82 20.57
N LYS A 169 -7.26 31.14 20.49
CA LYS A 169 -6.55 30.82 19.25
C LYS A 169 -6.53 29.31 18.99
N LEU A 170 -6.47 28.92 17.71
CA LEU A 170 -6.25 27.53 17.33
C LEU A 170 -4.92 27.04 17.90
N LEU A 171 -4.91 25.82 18.44
CA LEU A 171 -3.73 25.24 19.08
C LEU A 171 -2.74 24.66 18.06
N PHE A 172 -3.25 24.17 16.93
CA PHE A 172 -2.49 23.48 15.89
C PHE A 172 -2.49 24.31 14.59
N VAL A 173 -2.41 23.69 13.41
CA VAL A 173 -2.32 24.42 12.14
C VAL A 173 -3.46 25.42 11.96
N HIS A 174 -3.13 26.57 11.39
CA HIS A 174 -4.08 27.64 11.07
C HIS A 174 -3.59 28.47 9.90
N SER A 175 -4.52 29.19 9.25
CA SER A 175 -4.20 30.17 8.21
C SER A 175 -3.77 31.50 8.82
N ALA A 176 -2.82 32.19 8.16
CA ALA A 176 -2.38 33.52 8.55
C ALA A 176 -3.51 34.57 8.49
N GLU A 177 -4.51 34.37 7.62
CA GLU A 177 -5.65 35.28 7.46
C GLU A 177 -6.71 35.11 8.57
N GLY A 178 -6.70 33.97 9.27
CA GLY A 178 -7.58 33.66 10.41
C GLY A 178 -9.05 33.35 10.09
N GLY A 179 -9.51 33.58 8.85
CA GLY A 179 -10.88 33.28 8.39
C GLY A 179 -11.05 31.92 7.71
N GLU A 180 -9.96 31.22 7.45
CA GLU A 180 -9.90 30.01 6.62
C GLU A 180 -9.51 28.77 7.44
N PHE A 181 -10.17 27.64 7.18
CA PHE A 181 -10.12 26.48 8.08
C PHE A 181 -9.86 25.13 7.40
N TRP A 182 -9.71 25.04 6.07
CA TRP A 182 -9.48 23.75 5.39
C TRP A 182 -8.21 23.05 5.90
N SER A 183 -7.12 23.79 6.13
CA SER A 183 -5.84 23.23 6.59
C SER A 183 -5.94 22.66 8.01
N ALA A 184 -6.63 23.36 8.91
CA ALA A 184 -6.92 22.91 10.27
C ALA A 184 -7.79 21.65 10.31
N LEU A 185 -8.79 21.58 9.42
CA LEU A 185 -9.66 20.42 9.30
C LEU A 185 -8.95 19.23 8.64
N LEU A 186 -8.07 19.47 7.67
CA LEU A 186 -7.25 18.44 7.03
C LEU A 186 -6.32 17.78 8.05
N GLU A 187 -5.61 18.58 8.87
CA GLU A 187 -4.74 18.08 9.94
C GLU A 187 -5.55 17.28 10.97
N LYS A 188 -6.77 17.73 11.34
CA LYS A 188 -7.67 16.96 12.21
C LYS A 188 -8.05 15.60 11.62
N ALA A 189 -8.40 15.55 10.33
CA ALA A 189 -8.75 14.30 9.67
C ALA A 189 -7.56 13.34 9.63
N TYR A 190 -6.35 13.87 9.40
CA TYR A 190 -5.12 13.09 9.43
C TYR A 190 -4.75 12.61 10.86
N ALA A 191 -5.00 13.44 11.88
CA ALA A 191 -4.87 13.06 13.29
C ALA A 191 -5.83 11.92 13.65
N LYS A 192 -7.09 12.00 13.20
CA LYS A 192 -8.08 10.93 13.36
C LYS A 192 -7.62 9.62 12.71
N LEU A 193 -7.13 9.69 11.47
CA LEU A 193 -6.62 8.54 10.74
C LEU A 193 -5.48 7.84 11.48
N ASN A 194 -4.63 8.61 12.16
CA ASN A 194 -3.50 8.13 12.96
C ASN A 194 -3.83 7.86 14.44
N GLY A 195 -5.04 8.20 14.89
CA GLY A 195 -5.59 7.91 16.21
C GLY A 195 -5.65 9.11 17.17
N CYS A 196 -4.71 10.06 17.10
CA CYS A 196 -4.71 11.32 17.87
C CYS A 196 -3.72 12.33 17.26
N TYR A 197 -3.80 13.60 17.68
CA TYR A 197 -2.86 14.65 17.25
C TYR A 197 -1.41 14.33 17.63
N GLU A 198 -1.15 13.85 18.85
CA GLU A 198 0.21 13.51 19.30
C GLU A 198 0.88 12.41 18.44
N ALA A 199 0.10 11.54 17.78
CA ALA A 199 0.65 10.53 16.89
C ALA A 199 1.30 11.14 15.62
N LEU A 200 1.00 12.40 15.30
CA LEU A 200 1.58 13.14 14.18
C LEU A 200 2.95 13.75 14.52
N SER A 201 3.30 13.88 15.80
CA SER A 201 4.58 14.49 16.20
C SER A 201 5.78 13.69 15.70
N GLY A 202 6.66 14.31 14.94
CA GLY A 202 7.84 13.68 14.34
C GLY A 202 7.51 12.75 13.16
N GLY A 203 8.11 13.04 12.01
CA GLY A 203 7.92 12.32 10.75
C GLY A 203 8.83 12.86 9.65
N SER A 204 8.77 12.24 8.47
CA SER A 204 9.41 12.75 7.25
C SER A 204 8.35 13.28 6.28
N THR A 205 8.67 14.33 5.54
CA THR A 205 7.77 14.96 4.57
C THR A 205 7.29 13.96 3.51
N SER A 206 8.14 12.99 3.16
CA SER A 206 7.82 11.83 2.31
C SER A 206 6.55 11.08 2.73
N GLU A 207 6.31 10.95 4.04
CA GLU A 207 5.11 10.29 4.56
C GLU A 207 3.84 11.04 4.15
N GLY A 208 3.88 12.39 4.26
CA GLY A 208 2.77 13.24 3.88
C GLY A 208 2.57 13.24 2.37
N PHE A 209 3.66 13.32 1.59
CA PHE A 209 3.58 13.26 0.14
C PHE A 209 2.94 11.98 -0.37
N GLU A 210 3.35 10.83 0.16
CA GLU A 210 2.76 9.53 -0.18
C GLU A 210 1.29 9.47 0.19
N ASP A 211 0.90 9.96 1.36
CA ASP A 211 -0.49 9.91 1.83
C ASP A 211 -1.39 10.91 1.10
N PHE A 212 -0.83 11.96 0.49
CA PHE A 212 -1.57 12.92 -0.31
C PHE A 212 -1.63 12.58 -1.80
N THR A 213 -0.77 11.69 -2.29
CA THR A 213 -0.65 11.45 -3.74
C THR A 213 -0.75 9.99 -4.16
N GLY A 214 -0.49 9.04 -3.27
CA GLY A 214 -0.19 7.65 -3.62
C GLY A 214 1.11 7.49 -4.43
N GLY A 215 1.90 8.55 -4.52
CA GLY A 215 3.17 8.63 -5.21
C GLY A 215 4.27 7.81 -4.53
N VAL A 216 5.45 7.88 -5.12
CA VAL A 216 6.66 7.25 -4.57
C VAL A 216 7.74 8.29 -4.38
N THR A 217 8.35 8.27 -3.20
CA THR A 217 9.35 9.28 -2.84
C THR A 217 10.75 8.77 -3.13
N GLU A 218 11.58 9.61 -3.74
CA GLU A 218 13.02 9.43 -3.86
C GLU A 218 13.74 10.40 -2.93
N MET A 219 14.79 9.92 -2.29
CA MET A 219 15.56 10.68 -1.32
C MET A 219 16.99 10.90 -1.81
N PHE A 220 17.46 12.14 -1.75
CA PHE A 220 18.80 12.54 -2.16
C PHE A 220 19.57 13.10 -0.96
N GLU A 221 20.74 12.52 -0.67
CA GLU A 221 21.72 13.11 0.24
C GLU A 221 22.47 14.23 -0.50
N LEU A 222 22.25 15.49 -0.12
CA LEU A 222 22.74 16.64 -0.88
C LEU A 222 24.27 16.74 -0.93
N ARG A 223 24.96 16.18 0.08
CA ARG A 223 26.43 16.08 0.10
C ARG A 223 27.01 15.15 -0.97
N LYS A 224 26.20 14.20 -1.45
CA LYS A 224 26.54 13.25 -2.51
C LYS A 224 25.62 13.44 -3.73
N ALA A 225 25.04 14.63 -3.86
CA ALA A 225 24.13 14.95 -4.94
C ALA A 225 24.77 14.70 -6.32
N PRO A 226 24.01 14.13 -7.28
CA PRO A 226 24.48 14.03 -8.65
C PRO A 226 24.65 15.42 -9.26
N SER A 227 25.56 15.55 -10.23
CA SER A 227 25.89 16.86 -10.84
C SER A 227 24.73 17.50 -11.61
N ASP A 228 23.76 16.68 -12.04
CA ASP A 228 22.55 17.11 -12.74
C ASP A 228 21.34 17.32 -11.80
N LEU A 229 21.54 17.32 -10.47
CA LEU A 229 20.46 17.43 -9.49
C LEU A 229 19.55 18.65 -9.73
N TYR A 230 20.11 19.81 -10.09
CA TYR A 230 19.29 20.99 -10.39
C TYR A 230 18.29 20.72 -11.53
N SER A 231 18.73 20.04 -12.59
CA SER A 231 17.88 19.65 -13.72
C SER A 231 16.86 18.58 -13.34
N ILE A 232 17.16 17.73 -12.36
CA ILE A 232 16.18 16.79 -11.77
C ILE A 232 15.10 17.58 -11.04
N ILE A 233 15.48 18.54 -10.18
CA ILE A 233 14.55 19.40 -9.44
C ILE A 233 13.67 20.22 -10.39
N SER A 234 14.24 20.88 -11.40
CA SER A 234 13.47 21.66 -12.38
C SER A 234 12.40 20.82 -13.07
N ARG A 235 12.77 19.63 -13.55
CA ARG A 235 11.81 18.72 -14.18
C ARG A 235 10.75 18.21 -13.20
N ALA A 236 11.11 18.00 -11.93
CA ALA A 236 10.16 17.57 -10.91
C ALA A 236 9.13 18.68 -10.62
N VAL A 237 9.58 19.92 -10.43
CA VAL A 237 8.70 21.09 -10.24
C VAL A 237 7.80 21.31 -11.45
N GLU A 238 8.34 21.25 -12.68
CA GLU A 238 7.55 21.38 -13.92
C GLU A 238 6.47 20.29 -14.08
N ARG A 239 6.71 19.09 -13.54
CA ARG A 239 5.76 17.96 -13.56
C ARG A 239 4.76 17.99 -12.40
N GLY A 240 4.85 18.99 -11.53
CA GLY A 240 4.01 19.08 -10.33
C GLY A 240 4.33 18.02 -9.27
N SER A 241 5.53 17.43 -9.29
CA SER A 241 6.02 16.61 -8.18
C SER A 241 6.05 17.44 -6.89
N LEU A 242 5.92 16.76 -5.75
CA LEU A 242 6.04 17.42 -4.44
C LEU A 242 7.49 17.30 -3.95
N LEU A 243 8.07 18.42 -3.52
CA LEU A 243 9.47 18.46 -3.10
C LEU A 243 9.60 19.00 -1.68
N GLY A 244 10.32 18.25 -0.85
CA GLY A 244 10.62 18.62 0.53
C GLY A 244 12.13 18.60 0.77
N CYS A 245 12.62 19.41 1.68
CA CYS A 245 14.03 19.39 2.09
C CYS A 245 14.16 19.58 3.60
N SER A 246 15.29 19.14 4.15
CA SER A 246 15.56 19.24 5.58
C SER A 246 17.04 19.32 5.89
N ILE A 247 17.33 19.79 7.10
CA ILE A 247 18.67 19.92 7.66
C ILE A 247 18.80 18.92 8.81
N ASP A 248 19.76 17.99 8.71
CA ASP A 248 19.96 16.98 9.74
C ASP A 248 20.46 17.60 11.05
N ILE A 249 20.01 17.03 12.17
CA ILE A 249 20.48 17.38 13.51
C ILE A 249 21.72 16.56 13.88
N THR A 250 22.66 17.15 14.63
CA THR A 250 23.82 16.39 15.14
C THR A 250 23.52 15.69 16.47
N GLY A 251 22.46 16.11 17.16
CA GLY A 251 21.95 15.51 18.38
C GLY A 251 20.58 16.08 18.73
N SER A 252 19.91 15.50 19.73
CA SER A 252 18.54 15.89 20.11
C SER A 252 18.40 17.34 20.57
N HIS A 253 19.48 17.97 21.06
CA HIS A 253 19.50 19.38 21.45
C HIS A 253 19.40 20.35 20.27
N ASP A 254 19.70 19.88 19.05
CA ASP A 254 19.60 20.68 17.82
C ASP A 254 18.18 20.64 17.21
N MET A 255 17.24 19.89 17.79
CA MET A 255 15.88 19.78 17.26
C MET A 255 15.20 21.15 17.28
N GLU A 256 14.73 21.59 16.11
CA GLU A 256 14.16 22.92 15.86
C GLU A 256 15.11 24.09 16.23
N ALA A 257 16.43 23.84 16.27
CA ALA A 257 17.41 24.88 16.55
C ALA A 257 17.60 25.81 15.34
N VAL A 258 17.45 27.11 15.57
CA VAL A 258 17.64 28.15 14.56
C VAL A 258 19.13 28.48 14.40
N THR A 259 19.64 28.40 13.17
CA THR A 259 21.02 28.76 12.83
C THR A 259 21.20 30.28 12.77
N PHE A 260 22.46 30.74 12.70
CA PHE A 260 22.75 32.17 12.56
C PHE A 260 22.20 32.80 11.26
N LYS A 261 21.94 31.99 10.23
CA LYS A 261 21.30 32.42 8.97
C LYS A 261 19.78 32.23 8.97
N LYS A 262 19.19 31.99 10.16
CA LYS A 262 17.76 31.74 10.39
C LYS A 262 17.18 30.51 9.69
N LEU A 263 18.00 29.50 9.38
CA LEU A 263 17.49 28.18 9.00
C LEU A 263 17.24 27.33 10.24
N VAL A 264 16.24 26.45 10.22
CA VAL A 264 15.85 25.62 11.35
C VAL A 264 16.32 24.18 11.12
N LYS A 265 17.07 23.61 12.07
CA LYS A 265 17.54 22.22 11.98
C LYS A 265 16.48 21.24 12.47
N GLY A 266 16.49 20.02 11.93
CA GLY A 266 15.51 18.98 12.32
C GLY A 266 14.07 19.34 11.92
N HIS A 267 13.93 20.21 10.93
CA HIS A 267 12.67 20.80 10.49
C HIS A 267 12.48 20.55 9.00
N ALA A 268 11.23 20.38 8.60
CA ALA A 268 10.86 20.15 7.21
C ALA A 268 10.56 21.47 6.51
N TYR A 269 11.11 21.63 5.31
CA TYR A 269 10.85 22.73 4.39
C TYR A 269 10.25 22.21 3.09
N SER A 270 9.51 23.05 2.39
CA SER A 270 8.99 22.77 1.06
C SER A 270 9.86 23.46 0.01
N LEU A 271 10.24 22.78 -1.07
CA LEU A 271 10.87 23.42 -2.23
C LEU A 271 9.78 23.79 -3.22
N THR A 272 9.46 25.08 -3.29
CA THR A 272 8.26 25.60 -3.97
C THR A 272 8.53 26.17 -5.36
N GLY A 273 9.79 26.18 -5.81
CA GLY A 273 10.13 26.65 -7.14
C GLY A 273 11.63 26.65 -7.43
N VAL A 274 11.95 26.80 -8.71
CA VAL A 274 13.31 27.03 -9.21
C VAL A 274 13.27 28.06 -10.34
N ASP A 275 14.31 28.87 -10.46
CA ASP A 275 14.48 29.81 -11.57
C ASP A 275 15.97 30.07 -11.82
N GLU A 276 16.32 30.56 -13.02
CA GLU A 276 17.68 30.95 -13.41
C GLU A 276 17.71 32.45 -13.74
N VAL A 277 18.47 33.21 -12.97
CA VAL A 277 18.61 34.66 -13.17
C VAL A 277 19.98 35.01 -13.72
N VAL A 278 20.06 36.06 -14.53
CA VAL A 278 21.35 36.64 -14.93
C VAL A 278 21.75 37.67 -13.88
N TYR A 279 22.84 37.41 -13.16
CA TYR A 279 23.39 38.30 -12.15
C TYR A 279 24.85 38.61 -12.48
N ARG A 280 25.18 39.90 -12.66
CA ARG A 280 26.54 40.36 -13.02
C ARG A 280 27.13 39.64 -14.24
N GLY A 281 26.30 39.36 -15.26
CA GLY A 281 26.70 38.71 -16.50
C GLY A 281 26.79 37.18 -16.42
N ASN A 282 26.60 36.56 -15.25
CA ASN A 282 26.60 35.12 -15.07
C ASN A 282 25.19 34.59 -14.84
N LYS A 283 24.91 33.37 -15.33
CA LYS A 283 23.67 32.65 -14.98
C LYS A 283 23.79 32.07 -13.58
N THR A 284 22.85 32.44 -12.71
CA THR A 284 22.77 31.98 -11.33
C THR A 284 21.50 31.15 -11.15
N LYS A 285 21.68 29.92 -10.68
CA LYS A 285 20.60 28.99 -10.37
C LYS A 285 20.05 29.28 -8.98
N LEU A 286 18.75 29.52 -8.89
CA LEU A 286 18.05 29.79 -7.64
C LEU A 286 17.04 28.68 -7.34
N VAL A 287 16.81 28.45 -6.05
CA VAL A 287 15.74 27.60 -5.52
C VAL A 287 14.91 28.43 -4.54
N ARG A 288 13.59 28.21 -4.56
CA ARG A 288 12.64 28.82 -3.63
C ARG A 288 12.21 27.81 -2.60
N ILE A 289 12.33 28.18 -1.34
CA ILE A 289 12.09 27.31 -0.19
C ILE A 289 11.09 27.99 0.71
N ARG A 290 10.17 27.21 1.31
CA ARG A 290 9.20 27.70 2.28
C ARG A 290 9.33 26.98 3.62
N ASN A 291 9.39 27.78 4.68
CA ASN A 291 9.24 27.36 6.07
C ASN A 291 7.74 27.21 6.41
N PRO A 292 7.25 26.02 6.83
CA PRO A 292 5.86 25.82 7.21
C PRO A 292 5.43 26.57 8.48
N TRP A 293 6.36 27.20 9.21
CA TRP A 293 5.99 28.14 10.29
C TRP A 293 5.31 29.41 9.74
N GLY A 294 5.52 29.75 8.47
CA GLY A 294 5.03 30.99 7.89
C GLY A 294 5.83 32.23 8.33
N GLU A 295 6.96 32.02 8.99
CA GLU A 295 7.88 33.05 9.48
C GLU A 295 9.30 32.46 9.59
N ILE A 296 10.28 33.30 9.92
CA ILE A 296 11.70 32.92 10.10
C ILE A 296 12.31 32.47 8.77
N GLU A 297 12.83 33.46 8.05
CA GLU A 297 13.37 33.31 6.72
C GLU A 297 14.90 33.45 6.65
N TRP A 298 15.48 32.85 5.61
CA TRP A 298 16.89 32.94 5.25
C TRP A 298 17.39 34.39 5.19
N THR A 299 18.54 34.65 5.82
CA THR A 299 19.15 35.99 5.83
C THR A 299 20.41 36.12 4.97
N GLY A 300 20.73 35.13 4.15
CA GLY A 300 21.89 35.15 3.27
C GLY A 300 21.60 35.77 1.90
N ALA A 301 22.46 35.48 0.92
CA ALA A 301 22.27 35.96 -0.45
C ALA A 301 20.93 35.49 -1.03
N TRP A 302 20.24 36.37 -1.76
CA TRP A 302 18.93 36.17 -2.37
C TRP A 302 17.72 36.15 -1.42
N SER A 303 17.92 36.39 -0.12
CA SER A 303 16.81 36.67 0.80
C SER A 303 15.93 37.82 0.32
N ASP A 304 14.73 37.98 0.87
CA ASP A 304 13.77 39.02 0.48
C ASP A 304 14.37 40.44 0.46
N ASN A 305 15.23 40.77 1.43
CA ASN A 305 15.88 42.08 1.54
C ASN A 305 17.33 42.12 0.99
N SER A 306 17.74 41.11 0.23
CA SER A 306 19.10 40.97 -0.30
C SER A 306 19.41 41.99 -1.40
N ARG A 307 20.63 42.55 -1.40
CA ARG A 307 21.10 43.53 -2.40
C ARG A 307 21.34 42.89 -3.77
N GLU A 308 21.49 41.58 -3.81
CA GLU A 308 21.68 40.79 -5.02
C GLU A 308 20.53 41.01 -6.03
N TRP A 309 19.31 41.21 -5.53
CA TRP A 309 18.14 41.57 -6.34
C TRP A 309 18.28 42.90 -7.08
N GLU A 310 19.11 43.84 -6.60
CA GLU A 310 19.39 45.11 -7.31
C GLU A 310 20.17 44.90 -8.62
N GLY A 311 20.92 43.79 -8.71
CA GLY A 311 21.69 43.43 -9.91
C GLY A 311 20.94 42.55 -10.91
N VAL A 312 19.66 42.27 -10.67
CA VAL A 312 18.78 41.51 -11.57
C VAL A 312 17.89 42.48 -12.33
N ASP A 313 17.53 42.13 -13.57
CA ASP A 313 16.60 42.91 -14.37
C ASP A 313 15.27 43.16 -13.62
N ARG A 314 14.72 44.38 -13.75
CA ARG A 314 13.52 44.79 -13.00
C ARG A 314 12.30 43.91 -13.30
N SER A 315 12.14 43.42 -14.53
CA SER A 315 11.00 42.57 -14.90
C SER A 315 11.10 41.20 -14.25
N VAL A 316 12.30 40.62 -14.23
CA VAL A 316 12.56 39.33 -13.57
C VAL A 316 12.42 39.47 -12.06
N ARG A 317 12.98 40.54 -11.49
CA ARG A 317 12.87 40.86 -10.06
C ARG A 317 11.41 40.98 -9.62
N GLY A 318 10.59 41.72 -10.36
CA GLY A 318 9.17 41.89 -10.01
C GLY A 318 8.33 40.61 -10.08
N ARG A 319 8.81 39.58 -10.78
CA ARG A 319 8.17 38.26 -10.85
C ARG A 319 8.62 37.32 -9.72
N LEU A 320 9.86 37.43 -9.27
CA LEU A 320 10.49 36.47 -8.35
C LEU A 320 10.57 36.98 -6.92
N GLN A 321 10.91 38.24 -6.72
CA GLN A 321 11.09 38.80 -5.38
C GLN A 321 9.73 39.15 -4.79
N ASN A 322 9.37 38.42 -3.74
CA ASN A 322 8.38 38.84 -2.77
C ASN A 322 9.14 39.47 -1.58
N CYS A 323 8.54 40.45 -0.90
CA CYS A 323 9.13 41.07 0.29
C CYS A 323 8.09 41.00 1.41
N SER A 324 7.86 39.80 1.94
CA SER A 324 6.86 39.55 2.98
C SER A 324 7.36 38.47 3.91
N GLU A 325 7.14 38.64 5.22
CA GLU A 325 7.43 37.57 6.18
C GLU A 325 6.31 36.52 6.09
N ASP A 326 6.47 35.57 5.17
CA ASP A 326 5.53 34.48 4.87
C ASP A 326 6.20 33.09 4.97
N GLY A 327 7.48 33.07 5.35
CA GLY A 327 8.34 31.90 5.48
C GLY A 327 8.95 31.45 4.15
N GLU A 328 8.61 32.07 3.02
CA GLU A 328 9.14 31.75 1.70
C GLU A 328 10.33 32.65 1.33
N PHE A 329 11.42 32.05 0.84
CA PHE A 329 12.60 32.79 0.45
C PHE A 329 13.30 32.13 -0.73
N TRP A 330 14.07 32.92 -1.47
CA TRP A 330 15.01 32.42 -2.46
C TRP A 330 16.42 32.27 -1.88
N MET A 331 17.15 31.27 -2.39
CA MET A 331 18.57 31.12 -2.15
C MET A 331 19.28 30.59 -3.39
N SER A 332 20.60 30.74 -3.46
CA SER A 332 21.37 30.13 -4.54
C SER A 332 21.37 28.60 -4.41
N PHE A 333 21.38 27.89 -5.54
CA PHE A 333 21.48 26.42 -5.52
C PHE A 333 22.75 25.94 -4.83
N SER A 334 23.84 26.72 -4.92
CA SER A 334 25.09 26.42 -4.21
C SER A 334 24.93 26.51 -2.69
N ASP A 335 24.25 27.55 -2.19
CA ASP A 335 23.95 27.67 -0.76
C ASP A 335 22.99 26.56 -0.32
N PHE A 336 22.02 26.19 -1.14
CA PHE A 336 21.12 25.08 -0.86
C PHE A 336 21.89 23.77 -0.62
N LEU A 337 22.84 23.42 -1.48
CA LEU A 337 23.69 22.22 -1.31
C LEU A 337 24.60 22.28 -0.08
N LEU A 338 24.97 23.48 0.38
CA LEU A 338 25.82 23.68 1.54
C LEU A 338 25.05 23.60 2.86
N GLU A 339 23.86 24.19 2.91
CA GLU A 339 23.08 24.37 4.14
C GLU A 339 22.12 23.20 4.39
N PHE A 340 21.52 22.63 3.34
CA PHE A 340 20.58 21.51 3.45
C PHE A 340 21.28 20.16 3.37
N THR A 341 20.71 19.15 4.02
CA THR A 341 21.28 17.80 4.06
C THR A 341 20.54 16.82 3.16
N ARG A 342 19.21 16.93 3.11
CA ARG A 342 18.33 15.97 2.42
C ARG A 342 17.34 16.70 1.53
N LEU A 343 17.06 16.08 0.39
CA LEU A 343 15.97 16.44 -0.52
C LEU A 343 15.12 15.20 -0.77
N GLU A 344 13.81 15.37 -0.68
CA GLU A 344 12.79 14.35 -0.90
C GLU A 344 11.94 14.79 -2.09
N ILE A 345 11.83 13.95 -3.12
CA ILE A 345 11.04 14.21 -4.33
C ILE A 345 9.98 13.12 -4.45
N CYS A 346 8.71 13.48 -4.31
CA CYS A 346 7.60 12.57 -4.54
C CYS A 346 7.20 12.58 -6.01
N ASN A 347 7.48 11.48 -6.70
CA ASN A 347 7.05 11.29 -8.08
C ASN A 347 5.62 10.77 -8.10
N LEU A 348 4.80 11.43 -8.90
CA LEU A 348 3.40 11.09 -9.10
C LEU A 348 3.30 9.81 -9.95
N THR A 349 2.45 8.87 -9.52
CA THR A 349 2.10 7.69 -10.31
C THR A 349 1.19 8.08 -11.48
N ALA A 350 0.96 7.16 -12.41
CA ALA A 350 0.07 7.39 -13.55
C ALA A 350 -1.36 7.77 -13.11
N ASP A 351 -1.79 7.35 -11.91
CA ASP A 351 -3.07 7.73 -11.35
C ASP A 351 -3.11 9.20 -10.93
N ALA A 352 -1.98 9.78 -10.52
CA ALA A 352 -1.82 11.15 -10.03
C ALA A 352 -1.59 12.21 -11.13
N LEU A 353 -1.26 11.78 -12.36
CA LEU A 353 -1.03 12.66 -13.51
C LEU A 353 -2.24 12.67 -14.46
N GLU A 354 -2.60 13.83 -15.02
CA GLU A 354 -3.58 13.90 -16.11
C GLU A 354 -3.09 13.16 -17.36
N ALA A 355 -4.01 12.57 -18.13
CA ALA A 355 -3.75 11.62 -19.22
C ALA A 355 -2.88 12.14 -20.39
N THR A 356 -2.44 13.40 -20.37
CA THR A 356 -1.82 14.11 -21.50
C THR A 356 -0.29 14.23 -21.44
N GLN A 357 0.40 13.81 -20.37
CA GLN A 357 1.88 13.86 -20.29
C GLN A 357 2.54 12.53 -19.88
N GLN A 358 3.12 11.85 -20.89
CA GLN A 358 4.30 10.95 -20.92
C GLN A 358 4.55 9.80 -19.91
N LYS A 359 5.15 8.73 -20.48
CA LYS A 359 5.77 7.52 -19.87
C LYS A 359 5.17 7.06 -18.53
N LYS A 360 4.12 6.23 -18.62
CA LYS A 360 3.55 5.53 -17.46
C LYS A 360 4.58 4.56 -16.88
N TRP A 361 4.87 4.72 -15.58
CA TRP A 361 5.53 3.69 -14.80
C TRP A 361 4.66 2.43 -14.77
N SER A 362 5.26 1.27 -15.02
CA SER A 362 4.66 -0.01 -14.65
C SER A 362 4.83 -0.19 -13.15
N SER A 363 3.75 -0.45 -12.43
CA SER A 363 3.80 -0.63 -10.97
C SER A 363 3.29 -1.99 -10.55
N ALA A 364 3.91 -2.56 -9.52
CA ALA A 364 3.41 -3.70 -8.77
C ALA A 364 3.39 -3.37 -7.28
N VAL A 365 2.32 -3.77 -6.61
CA VAL A 365 2.13 -3.56 -5.18
C VAL A 365 1.91 -4.91 -4.52
N TYR A 366 2.73 -5.21 -3.53
CA TYR A 366 2.67 -6.44 -2.77
C TYR A 366 2.46 -6.15 -1.31
N GLN A 367 1.54 -6.88 -0.68
CA GLN A 367 1.33 -6.83 0.76
C GLN A 367 2.07 -7.98 1.43
N GLY A 368 2.67 -7.72 2.59
CA GLY A 368 3.39 -8.74 3.34
C GLY A 368 3.38 -8.48 4.84
N GLU A 369 3.82 -9.48 5.61
CA GLU A 369 3.83 -9.44 7.07
C GLU A 369 5.10 -10.11 7.62
N TRP A 370 5.72 -9.47 8.61
CA TRP A 370 6.72 -10.08 9.48
C TRP A 370 6.03 -10.53 10.77
N ARG A 371 6.06 -11.84 11.02
CA ARG A 371 5.46 -12.49 12.20
C ARG A 371 6.54 -13.23 12.97
N SER A 372 6.56 -13.04 14.29
CA SER A 372 7.56 -13.71 15.13
C SER A 372 7.43 -15.23 15.04
N GLY A 373 8.57 -15.92 14.97
CA GLY A 373 8.62 -17.38 14.85
C GLY A 373 8.30 -17.95 13.46
N SER A 374 7.97 -17.13 12.47
CA SER A 374 7.68 -17.59 11.10
C SER A 374 8.38 -16.75 10.02
N THR A 375 7.97 -15.50 9.82
CA THR A 375 8.45 -14.65 8.72
C THR A 375 9.34 -13.48 9.15
N ALA A 376 9.49 -13.23 10.45
CA ALA A 376 10.34 -12.17 11.00
C ALA A 376 11.82 -12.58 11.07
N GLY A 377 12.47 -12.69 9.91
CA GLY A 377 13.81 -13.27 9.76
C GLY A 377 14.99 -12.35 10.10
N GLY A 378 14.77 -11.03 10.15
CA GLY A 378 15.85 -10.04 10.28
C GLY A 378 16.66 -9.90 9.00
N CYS A 379 17.67 -9.02 8.98
CA CYS A 379 18.46 -8.73 7.78
C CYS A 379 19.56 -9.78 7.50
N ARG A 380 20.34 -9.57 6.44
CA ARG A 380 21.38 -10.52 5.97
C ARG A 380 22.47 -10.82 7.01
N ASN A 381 22.63 -9.98 8.03
CA ASN A 381 23.52 -10.21 9.17
C ASN A 381 23.09 -11.40 10.05
N PHE A 382 21.84 -11.86 9.90
CA PHE A 382 21.26 -13.00 10.61
C PHE A 382 21.00 -14.17 9.65
N PRO A 383 22.05 -14.82 9.11
CA PRO A 383 21.89 -15.83 8.05
C PRO A 383 21.06 -17.05 8.46
N ALA A 384 21.00 -17.36 9.77
CA ALA A 384 20.18 -18.46 10.29
C ALA A 384 18.68 -18.26 10.00
N THR A 385 18.22 -17.01 9.95
CA THR A 385 16.80 -16.66 9.86
C THR A 385 16.47 -15.77 8.66
N PHE A 386 17.43 -15.10 8.03
CA PHE A 386 17.18 -14.18 6.89
C PHE A 386 16.31 -14.78 5.78
N TRP A 387 16.54 -16.06 5.46
CA TRP A 387 15.85 -16.75 4.38
C TRP A 387 14.34 -16.90 4.60
N ILE A 388 13.85 -16.84 5.84
CA ILE A 388 12.42 -17.02 6.17
C ILE A 388 11.58 -15.76 5.90
N ASN A 389 12.23 -14.62 5.65
CA ASN A 389 11.50 -13.41 5.26
C ASN A 389 10.72 -13.64 3.95
N PRO A 390 9.61 -12.91 3.72
CA PRO A 390 8.90 -12.98 2.45
C PRO A 390 9.82 -12.66 1.25
N GLN A 391 9.57 -13.29 0.10
CA GLN A 391 10.38 -13.18 -1.11
C GLN A 391 9.49 -12.82 -2.29
N PHE A 392 9.88 -11.79 -3.05
CA PHE A 392 9.09 -11.26 -4.17
C PHE A 392 9.90 -11.29 -5.45
N LYS A 393 9.35 -11.87 -6.52
CA LYS A 393 10.04 -11.97 -7.80
C LYS A 393 9.72 -10.77 -8.68
N VAL A 394 10.76 -10.26 -9.35
CA VAL A 394 10.67 -9.20 -10.35
C VAL A 394 11.46 -9.65 -11.58
N ALA A 395 10.80 -9.68 -12.74
CA ALA A 395 11.42 -10.01 -14.01
C ALA A 395 11.56 -8.76 -14.88
N LEU A 396 12.80 -8.30 -15.06
CA LEU A 396 13.15 -7.15 -15.89
C LEU A 396 13.41 -7.64 -17.32
N GLN A 397 12.56 -7.27 -18.28
CA GLN A 397 12.61 -7.83 -19.64
C GLN A 397 13.16 -6.86 -20.70
N HIS A 398 12.92 -5.56 -20.53
CA HIS A 398 13.16 -4.57 -21.56
C HIS A 398 14.01 -3.42 -21.02
N PRO A 399 15.26 -3.26 -21.51
CA PRO A 399 16.09 -2.11 -21.20
C PRO A 399 15.43 -0.78 -21.58
N ASP A 400 15.79 0.29 -20.88
CA ASP A 400 15.10 1.59 -21.03
C ASP A 400 15.36 2.25 -22.39
N THR A 401 16.58 2.07 -22.91
CA THR A 401 17.06 2.62 -24.19
C THR A 401 17.59 1.52 -25.10
N ALA A 402 17.25 1.59 -26.39
CA ALA A 402 17.76 0.66 -27.39
C ALA A 402 19.30 0.72 -27.45
N GLY A 403 19.96 -0.42 -27.16
CA GLY A 403 21.43 -0.53 -27.12
C GLY A 403 22.05 -0.54 -25.71
N GLN A 404 21.25 -0.33 -24.65
CA GLN A 404 21.67 -0.55 -23.27
C GLN A 404 21.21 -1.94 -22.76
N SER A 405 21.92 -2.51 -21.79
CA SER A 405 21.57 -3.78 -21.15
C SER A 405 20.67 -3.62 -19.93
N ASP A 406 20.61 -2.41 -19.37
CA ASP A 406 20.10 -2.19 -18.02
C ASP A 406 18.66 -1.67 -18.04
N CYS A 407 17.90 -2.11 -17.06
CA CYS A 407 16.52 -1.73 -16.81
C CYS A 407 16.47 -0.89 -15.53
N SER A 408 15.89 0.30 -15.60
CA SER A 408 15.70 1.16 -14.43
C SER A 408 14.40 0.82 -13.71
N PHE A 409 14.50 0.64 -12.40
CA PHE A 409 13.35 0.42 -11.53
C PHE A 409 13.59 1.01 -10.15
N LEU A 410 12.49 1.23 -9.42
CA LEU A 410 12.45 1.77 -8.08
C LEU A 410 11.77 0.76 -7.18
N VAL A 411 12.37 0.47 -6.04
CA VAL A 411 11.77 -0.39 -5.01
C VAL A 411 11.50 0.46 -3.78
N ALA A 412 10.29 0.36 -3.25
CA ALA A 412 9.81 1.10 -2.09
C ALA A 412 9.17 0.13 -1.08
N LEU A 413 9.72 0.07 0.12
CA LEU A 413 9.25 -0.79 1.21
C LEU A 413 8.68 0.06 2.34
N MET A 414 7.38 -0.03 2.59
CA MET A 414 6.64 0.76 3.58
C MET A 414 6.11 -0.12 4.72
N GLN A 415 6.34 0.25 5.98
CA GLN A 415 5.74 -0.41 7.15
C GLN A 415 4.40 0.23 7.55
N LYS A 416 3.41 -0.59 7.91
CA LYS A 416 2.03 -0.15 8.19
C LYS A 416 1.76 0.18 9.65
N ASP A 417 0.91 1.18 9.86
CA ASP A 417 0.20 1.49 11.11
C ASP A 417 1.08 1.69 12.35
N ARG A 418 2.35 2.07 12.18
CA ARG A 418 3.29 2.25 13.31
C ARG A 418 2.92 3.44 14.20
N ARG A 419 2.45 4.56 13.63
CA ARG A 419 2.02 5.76 14.39
C ARG A 419 0.92 5.43 15.40
N LYS A 420 -0.06 4.60 15.01
CA LYS A 420 -1.16 4.13 15.88
C LYS A 420 -0.66 3.32 17.10
N LYS A 421 0.53 2.73 17.01
CA LYS A 421 1.15 1.91 18.07
C LYS A 421 2.03 2.72 19.03
N ARG A 422 2.22 4.03 18.80
CA ARG A 422 3.02 4.89 19.71
C ARG A 422 2.45 4.99 21.12
N LYS A 423 1.12 4.92 21.26
CA LYS A 423 0.45 4.80 22.57
C LYS A 423 0.86 3.54 23.35
N GLU A 424 1.38 2.51 22.68
CA GLU A 424 1.92 1.28 23.27
C GLU A 424 3.45 1.35 23.47
N GLY A 425 4.08 2.50 23.23
CA GLY A 425 5.53 2.67 23.28
C GLY A 425 6.29 2.06 22.10
N LYS A 426 5.60 1.74 20.99
CA LYS A 426 6.22 1.21 19.76
C LYS A 426 6.31 2.31 18.71
N ASP A 427 7.47 2.44 18.07
CA ASP A 427 7.70 3.39 16.97
C ASP A 427 8.06 2.67 15.66
N MET A 428 8.56 3.37 14.64
CA MET A 428 9.05 2.76 13.40
C MET A 428 10.15 1.72 13.67
N GLU A 429 10.04 0.54 13.04
CA GLU A 429 11.14 -0.43 13.04
C GLU A 429 12.20 -0.02 12.02
N THR A 430 13.45 -0.40 12.25
CA THR A 430 14.50 -0.28 11.24
C THR A 430 14.25 -1.30 10.13
N ILE A 431 13.94 -0.84 8.91
CA ILE A 431 13.60 -1.69 7.76
C ILE A 431 14.57 -1.48 6.59
N GLY A 432 14.61 -2.45 5.69
CA GLY A 432 15.38 -2.41 4.45
C GLY A 432 15.17 -3.68 3.62
N PHE A 433 15.80 -3.76 2.46
CA PHE A 433 15.64 -4.90 1.55
C PHE A 433 16.93 -5.22 0.80
N ALA A 434 17.03 -6.46 0.34
CA ALA A 434 18.11 -6.93 -0.53
C ALA A 434 17.55 -7.59 -1.78
N ILE A 435 18.26 -7.43 -2.90
CA ILE A 435 17.89 -7.92 -4.22
C ILE A 435 18.94 -8.93 -4.68
N TYR A 436 18.51 -10.11 -5.10
CA TYR A 436 19.36 -11.18 -5.57
C TYR A 436 18.95 -11.61 -6.97
N GLU A 437 19.91 -11.80 -7.86
CA GLU A 437 19.68 -12.47 -9.14
C GLU A 437 19.37 -13.96 -8.90
N ALA A 438 18.28 -14.44 -9.49
CA ALA A 438 17.81 -15.82 -9.32
C ALA A 438 17.31 -16.37 -10.64
N LEU A 439 18.25 -16.66 -11.54
CA LEU A 439 17.98 -17.31 -12.82
C LEU A 439 17.49 -18.75 -12.57
N TRP A 440 16.41 -19.16 -13.24
CA TRP A 440 15.89 -20.54 -13.29
C TRP A 440 15.19 -21.08 -12.02
N TYR A 441 15.00 -20.28 -10.97
CA TYR A 441 14.22 -20.68 -9.79
C TYR A 441 12.76 -20.24 -9.94
N VAL A 442 11.91 -21.11 -10.48
CA VAL A 442 10.46 -20.84 -10.64
C VAL A 442 9.67 -21.54 -9.53
N GLY A 443 8.89 -20.78 -8.76
CA GLY A 443 7.93 -21.35 -7.79
C GLY A 443 8.53 -21.89 -6.49
N VAL A 444 9.77 -21.54 -6.15
CA VAL A 444 10.46 -22.05 -4.95
C VAL A 444 10.91 -20.89 -4.05
N HIS A 445 10.55 -20.99 -2.76
CA HIS A 445 11.08 -20.11 -1.72
C HIS A 445 12.54 -20.46 -1.44
N LEU A 446 13.46 -19.53 -1.72
CA LEU A 446 14.90 -19.72 -1.62
C LEU A 446 15.30 -19.99 -0.16
N LYS A 447 16.10 -21.03 0.06
CA LYS A 447 16.49 -21.48 1.39
C LYS A 447 17.83 -20.86 1.81
N ARG A 448 18.19 -21.08 3.08
CA ARG A 448 19.40 -20.57 3.71
C ARG A 448 20.65 -20.67 2.84
N ASP A 449 20.89 -21.84 2.24
CA ASP A 449 22.14 -22.14 1.54
C ASP A 449 22.33 -21.27 0.28
N PHE A 450 21.24 -20.84 -0.36
CA PHE A 450 21.28 -19.88 -1.46
C PHE A 450 21.89 -18.55 -0.99
N PHE A 451 21.35 -17.97 0.08
CA PHE A 451 21.81 -16.67 0.58
C PHE A 451 23.21 -16.70 1.19
N LEU A 452 23.68 -17.88 1.62
CA LEU A 452 25.07 -18.08 2.07
C LEU A 452 26.07 -18.10 0.93
N THR A 453 25.65 -18.51 -0.27
CA THR A 453 26.52 -18.71 -1.44
C THR A 453 26.43 -17.58 -2.47
N HIS A 454 25.36 -16.78 -2.45
CA HIS A 454 25.11 -15.71 -3.42
C HIS A 454 25.23 -14.32 -2.76
N GLY A 455 25.94 -13.42 -3.43
CA GLY A 455 25.97 -12.00 -3.09
C GLY A 455 24.69 -11.29 -3.57
N SER A 456 24.28 -10.23 -2.87
CA SER A 456 23.17 -9.38 -3.33
C SER A 456 23.60 -8.57 -4.56
N SER A 457 22.80 -8.58 -5.61
CA SER A 457 22.98 -7.74 -6.80
C SER A 457 22.75 -6.26 -6.49
N ALA A 458 21.80 -5.96 -5.61
CA ALA A 458 21.51 -4.63 -5.10
C ALA A 458 20.86 -4.72 -3.72
N ARG A 459 20.77 -3.61 -3.00
CA ARG A 459 20.11 -3.51 -1.68
C ARG A 459 19.75 -2.06 -1.39
N SER A 460 18.84 -1.84 -0.45
CA SER A 460 18.65 -0.50 0.09
C SER A 460 19.98 0.01 0.66
N GLU A 461 20.30 1.28 0.43
CA GLU A 461 21.59 1.84 0.85
C GLU A 461 21.80 1.74 2.37
N LEU A 462 20.73 1.97 3.11
CA LEU A 462 20.68 1.90 4.56
C LEU A 462 19.49 1.06 5.02
N PHE A 463 19.64 0.51 6.22
CA PHE A 463 18.51 0.08 7.04
C PHE A 463 18.19 1.23 7.99
N ILE A 464 17.00 1.80 7.87
CA ILE A 464 16.62 3.02 8.59
C ILE A 464 15.21 2.87 9.18
N ASN A 465 14.97 3.54 10.30
CA ASN A 465 13.69 3.57 11.01
C ASN A 465 12.75 4.65 10.45
N LEU A 466 12.58 4.68 9.12
CA LEU A 466 11.57 5.50 8.44
C LEU A 466 10.34 4.65 8.13
N ARG A 467 9.22 5.33 7.83
CA ARG A 467 8.00 4.65 7.40
C ARG A 467 8.20 3.89 6.09
N GLU A 468 8.88 4.50 5.13
CA GLU A 468 9.26 3.90 3.86
C GLU A 468 10.77 4.00 3.63
N VAL A 469 11.33 2.95 3.03
CA VAL A 469 12.68 2.95 2.47
C VAL A 469 12.56 2.67 0.98
N SER A 470 13.02 3.62 0.17
CA SER A 470 13.00 3.54 -1.28
C SER A 470 14.39 3.72 -1.88
N SER A 471 14.65 3.06 -3.00
CA SER A 471 15.92 3.20 -3.73
C SER A 471 15.73 2.87 -5.20
N ARG A 472 16.38 3.67 -6.05
CA ARG A 472 16.41 3.48 -7.52
C ARG A 472 17.59 2.59 -7.89
N PHE A 473 17.34 1.66 -8.80
CA PHE A 473 18.34 0.70 -9.27
C PHE A 473 18.37 0.65 -10.80
N GLN A 474 19.54 0.30 -11.31
CA GLN A 474 19.75 -0.12 -12.69
C GLN A 474 20.40 -1.49 -12.63
N LEU A 475 19.70 -2.50 -13.13
CA LEU A 475 20.20 -3.87 -13.22
C LEU A 475 19.97 -4.39 -14.64
N PRO A 476 20.81 -5.33 -15.12
CA PRO A 476 20.60 -5.98 -16.40
C PRO A 476 19.21 -6.63 -16.50
N ALA A 477 18.72 -6.85 -17.72
CA ALA A 477 17.54 -7.68 -17.93
C ALA A 477 17.76 -9.09 -17.33
N GLY A 478 16.82 -9.55 -16.51
CA GLY A 478 16.97 -10.76 -15.71
C GLY A 478 15.85 -10.97 -14.69
N GLU A 479 15.95 -12.05 -13.94
CA GLU A 479 15.01 -12.38 -12.85
C GLU A 479 15.65 -12.15 -11.49
N TYR A 480 14.98 -11.37 -10.65
CA TYR A 480 15.47 -10.95 -9.35
C TYR A 480 14.47 -11.28 -8.24
N ILE A 481 14.99 -11.59 -7.05
CA ILE A 481 14.22 -11.77 -5.82
C ILE A 481 14.53 -10.62 -4.86
N ILE A 482 13.48 -9.90 -4.47
CA ILE A 482 13.51 -8.88 -3.42
C ILE A 482 13.12 -9.52 -2.10
N VAL A 483 13.98 -9.36 -1.09
CA VAL A 483 13.78 -9.85 0.28
C VAL A 483 13.66 -8.64 1.23
N PRO A 484 12.44 -8.18 1.53
CA PRO A 484 12.21 -7.13 2.53
C PRO A 484 12.29 -7.70 3.95
N SER A 485 12.94 -6.95 4.85
CA SER A 485 13.16 -7.37 6.23
C SER A 485 13.26 -6.18 7.18
N THR A 486 12.97 -6.42 8.46
CA THR A 486 13.48 -5.59 9.55
C THR A 486 14.97 -5.86 9.76
N PHE A 487 15.69 -4.92 10.39
CA PHE A 487 17.10 -5.12 10.71
C PHE A 487 17.29 -6.30 11.66
N GLU A 488 16.65 -6.25 12.82
CA GLU A 488 16.66 -7.33 13.81
C GLU A 488 15.58 -8.40 13.48
N PRO A 489 15.83 -9.69 13.79
CA PRO A 489 14.82 -10.73 13.70
C PRO A 489 13.74 -10.58 14.78
N LYS A 490 12.62 -11.29 14.63
CA LYS A 490 11.48 -11.34 15.57
C LYS A 490 10.72 -10.02 15.75
N LYS A 491 11.04 -8.98 14.97
CA LYS A 491 10.24 -7.75 14.91
C LYS A 491 9.00 -8.01 14.06
N GLU A 492 7.85 -7.58 14.57
CA GLU A 492 6.57 -7.78 13.91
C GLU A 492 6.06 -6.52 13.25
N GLY A 493 5.46 -6.67 12.07
CA GLY A 493 4.90 -5.57 11.32
C GLY A 493 4.32 -6.02 9.99
N ASP A 494 3.31 -5.31 9.54
CA ASP A 494 2.78 -5.47 8.19
C ASP A 494 3.48 -4.46 7.28
N PHE A 495 3.64 -4.78 6.01
CA PHE A 495 4.33 -3.92 5.04
C PHE A 495 3.67 -3.94 3.66
N VAL A 496 4.03 -2.93 2.87
CA VAL A 496 3.78 -2.86 1.44
C VAL A 496 5.12 -2.77 0.72
N LEU A 497 5.34 -3.63 -0.26
CA LEU A 497 6.45 -3.52 -1.20
C LEU A 497 5.90 -3.04 -2.53
N ARG A 498 6.40 -1.91 -3.02
CA ARG A 498 6.04 -1.32 -4.31
C ARG A 498 7.25 -1.37 -5.22
N VAL A 499 7.02 -1.79 -6.47
CA VAL A 499 8.06 -1.84 -7.50
C VAL A 499 7.57 -1.05 -8.69
N PHE A 500 8.35 -0.05 -9.12
CA PHE A 500 8.04 0.79 -10.28
C PHE A 500 9.13 0.58 -11.33
N SER A 501 8.78 0.27 -12.56
CA SER A 501 9.72 0.14 -13.68
C SER A 501 9.34 1.02 -14.86
N GLU A 502 10.33 1.56 -15.57
CA GLU A 502 10.08 2.45 -16.73
C GLU A 502 9.45 1.71 -17.92
N LYS A 503 9.73 0.40 -18.03
CA LYS A 503 9.11 -0.53 -18.96
C LYS A 503 8.31 -1.58 -18.20
N PRO A 504 7.28 -2.20 -18.83
CA PRO A 504 6.56 -3.31 -18.21
C PRO A 504 7.52 -4.40 -17.75
N ALA A 505 7.43 -4.77 -16.48
CA ALA A 505 8.15 -5.90 -15.89
C ALA A 505 7.11 -6.97 -15.51
N ASN A 506 7.50 -8.25 -15.53
CA ASN A 506 6.60 -9.32 -15.07
C ASN A 506 6.81 -9.54 -13.57
N TYR A 507 5.71 -9.71 -12.84
CA TYR A 507 5.65 -9.63 -11.39
C TYR A 507 4.98 -10.90 -10.86
N ASP A 508 5.76 -11.81 -10.27
CA ASP A 508 5.24 -13.06 -9.71
C ASP A 508 5.33 -13.04 -8.17
N LEU A 509 4.22 -13.34 -7.50
CA LEU A 509 4.18 -13.51 -6.05
C LEU A 509 4.70 -14.91 -5.69
N HIS A 510 5.91 -15.00 -5.13
CA HIS A 510 6.42 -16.23 -4.52
C HIS A 510 6.31 -16.22 -2.99
N SER A 511 5.18 -15.71 -2.47
CA SER A 511 4.78 -16.11 -1.13
C SER A 511 4.24 -17.54 -1.21
N SER A 512 5.11 -18.51 -0.92
CA SER A 512 4.60 -19.70 -0.27
C SER A 512 4.09 -19.25 1.09
N VAL A 513 2.83 -18.82 1.18
CA VAL A 513 2.05 -19.11 2.38
C VAL A 513 2.00 -20.63 2.42
N SER A 514 3.07 -21.22 2.94
CA SER A 514 3.01 -22.57 3.44
C SER A 514 1.97 -22.46 4.55
N LEU A 515 0.76 -22.96 4.29
CA LEU A 515 -0.22 -23.29 5.33
C LEU A 515 0.40 -24.39 6.20
N HIS A 516 1.40 -24.00 6.97
CA HIS A 516 1.91 -24.69 8.14
C HIS A 516 1.54 -23.84 9.36
N SER A 517 0.38 -23.18 9.34
CA SER A 517 -0.41 -23.12 10.57
C SER A 517 -0.81 -24.56 10.85
N CYS A 518 -0.06 -25.19 11.76
CA CYS A 518 -0.48 -26.39 12.45
C CYS A 518 -1.83 -26.10 13.14
N VAL A 519 -2.94 -26.21 12.41
CA VAL A 519 -4.19 -26.58 13.04
C VAL A 519 -4.07 -28.07 13.30
N SER A 520 -3.45 -28.40 14.42
CA SER A 520 -3.71 -29.67 15.08
C SER A 520 -5.18 -29.60 15.51
N LEU A 521 -6.12 -30.04 14.67
CA LEU A 521 -7.50 -30.29 15.08
C LEU A 521 -7.48 -31.49 16.03
N HIS A 522 -7.10 -31.23 17.28
CA HIS A 522 -7.27 -32.18 18.37
C HIS A 522 -8.57 -31.84 19.11
N SER A 523 -9.69 -32.05 18.44
CA SER A 523 -10.99 -32.43 19.03
C SER A 523 -12.06 -32.43 17.93
N SER A 524 -12.78 -33.54 17.86
CA SER A 524 -13.95 -33.83 17.05
C SER A 524 -14.85 -32.61 16.74
N ALA A 525 -14.89 -32.18 15.49
CA ALA A 525 -15.93 -31.27 14.97
C ALA A 525 -16.65 -31.95 13.80
N SER A 526 -17.83 -32.49 14.07
CA SER A 526 -18.79 -33.00 13.08
C SER A 526 -19.63 -31.85 12.53
N LEU A 527 -19.51 -31.54 11.24
CA LEU A 527 -20.35 -30.57 10.56
C LEU A 527 -21.56 -31.28 9.93
N HIS A 528 -22.72 -31.15 10.59
CA HIS A 528 -24.02 -31.39 9.98
C HIS A 528 -24.58 -30.07 9.45
N SER A 529 -24.66 -29.90 8.13
CA SER A 529 -25.74 -29.12 7.50
C SER A 529 -25.75 -29.31 5.98
N SER A 530 -26.89 -29.74 5.49
CA SER A 530 -27.24 -29.86 4.07
C SER A 530 -27.47 -28.47 3.46
N GLY A 531 -26.71 -28.11 2.42
CA GLY A 531 -26.93 -26.90 1.63
C GLY A 531 -26.49 -27.10 0.17
N SER A 532 -27.39 -26.87 -0.78
CA SER A 532 -27.11 -26.93 -2.22
C SER A 532 -26.51 -25.62 -2.72
N LEU A 533 -25.37 -25.67 -3.41
CA LEU A 533 -24.75 -24.52 -4.07
C LEU A 533 -25.09 -24.54 -5.56
N HIS A 534 -25.82 -23.51 -6.02
CA HIS A 534 -25.98 -23.16 -7.43
C HIS A 534 -25.03 -22.00 -7.76
N SER A 535 -23.91 -22.29 -8.43
CA SER A 535 -23.22 -21.32 -9.30
C SER A 535 -22.12 -22.00 -10.11
N SER A 536 -22.11 -21.72 -11.41
CA SER A 536 -21.13 -22.21 -12.39
C SER A 536 -19.85 -21.36 -12.34
N GLY A 537 -18.72 -21.96 -11.98
CA GLY A 537 -17.40 -21.33 -12.00
C GLY A 537 -16.33 -22.27 -12.56
N SER A 538 -15.50 -21.77 -13.48
CA SER A 538 -14.36 -22.50 -14.03
C SER A 538 -13.10 -22.23 -13.19
N LEU A 539 -12.48 -23.28 -12.65
CA LEU A 539 -11.20 -23.18 -11.93
C LEU A 539 -10.04 -23.55 -12.86
N HIS A 540 -9.14 -22.59 -13.10
CA HIS A 540 -7.85 -22.81 -13.74
C HIS A 540 -6.75 -22.80 -12.67
N SER A 541 -6.33 -23.96 -12.19
CA SER A 541 -5.01 -24.17 -11.55
C SER A 541 -4.81 -25.63 -11.19
N SER A 542 -3.61 -26.13 -11.44
CA SER A 542 -3.15 -27.49 -11.09
C SER A 542 -3.04 -27.63 -9.57
N VAL A 543 -3.92 -28.44 -8.97
CA VAL A 543 -3.90 -28.77 -7.54
C VAL A 543 -3.22 -30.12 -7.34
N SER A 544 -2.16 -30.16 -6.52
CA SER A 544 -1.52 -31.40 -6.06
C SER A 544 -1.79 -31.58 -4.55
N LEU A 545 -2.51 -32.65 -4.20
CA LEU A 545 -2.84 -33.00 -2.81
C LEU A 545 -1.94 -34.13 -2.32
N HIS A 546 -1.22 -33.89 -1.22
CA HIS A 546 -0.40 -34.87 -0.52
C HIS A 546 -0.97 -35.06 0.90
N SER A 547 -1.92 -35.98 1.09
CA SER A 547 -2.24 -36.64 2.37
C SER A 547 -3.48 -37.54 2.23
N SER A 548 -3.50 -38.64 2.98
CA SER A 548 -4.59 -39.62 3.01
C SER A 548 -5.86 -39.03 3.61
N VAL A 549 -6.90 -38.88 2.79
CA VAL A 549 -8.24 -38.40 3.19
C VAL A 549 -9.21 -39.58 3.18
N SER A 550 -9.92 -39.78 4.29
CA SER A 550 -11.06 -40.71 4.39
C SER A 550 -12.36 -39.91 4.53
N LEU A 551 -13.25 -40.02 3.55
CA LEU A 551 -14.56 -39.35 3.52
C LEU A 551 -15.68 -40.34 3.85
N HIS A 552 -16.54 -39.96 4.80
CA HIS A 552 -17.73 -40.70 5.19
C HIS A 552 -18.94 -39.75 5.04
N SER A 553 -19.68 -39.85 3.94
CA SER A 553 -21.10 -39.43 3.75
C SER A 553 -21.44 -39.17 2.27
N SER A 554 -22.69 -39.45 1.92
CA SER A 554 -23.29 -39.37 0.59
C SER A 554 -23.30 -37.93 0.04
N VAL A 555 -22.56 -37.70 -1.05
CA VAL A 555 -22.54 -36.44 -1.81
C VAL A 555 -23.30 -36.62 -3.12
N SER A 556 -24.30 -35.78 -3.37
CA SER A 556 -25.01 -35.69 -4.65
C SER A 556 -24.68 -34.35 -5.31
N LEU A 557 -23.98 -34.38 -6.45
CA LEU A 557 -23.64 -33.20 -7.25
C LEU A 557 -24.60 -33.06 -8.43
N HIS A 558 -25.20 -31.88 -8.58
CA HIS A 558 -26.16 -31.56 -9.63
C HIS A 558 -25.67 -30.32 -10.41
N SER A 559 -24.62 -30.47 -11.20
CA SER A 559 -24.18 -29.45 -12.16
C SER A 559 -23.12 -30.00 -13.11
N SER A 560 -23.09 -29.47 -14.33
CA SER A 560 -22.09 -29.76 -15.36
C SER A 560 -20.74 -29.13 -14.98
N VAL A 561 -19.76 -29.97 -14.64
CA VAL A 561 -18.39 -29.54 -14.31
C VAL A 561 -17.47 -29.91 -15.47
N SER A 562 -16.81 -28.91 -16.05
CA SER A 562 -15.77 -29.08 -17.06
C SER A 562 -14.40 -28.81 -16.43
N LEU A 563 -13.57 -29.85 -16.31
CA LEU A 563 -12.20 -29.75 -15.81
C LEU A 563 -11.21 -29.69 -16.97
N HIS A 564 -10.47 -28.58 -17.06
CA HIS A 564 -9.36 -28.37 -17.99
C HIS A 564 -8.06 -28.28 -17.17
N SER A 565 -7.49 -29.42 -16.77
CA SER A 565 -6.10 -29.51 -16.27
C SER A 565 -5.72 -30.95 -15.89
N SER A 566 -4.43 -31.27 -16.01
CA SER A 566 -3.83 -32.54 -15.62
C SER A 566 -3.85 -32.73 -14.10
N VAL A 567 -4.62 -33.70 -13.61
CA VAL A 567 -4.71 -34.06 -12.20
C VAL A 567 -3.82 -35.28 -11.94
N SER A 568 -2.86 -35.15 -11.03
CA SER A 568 -1.98 -36.24 -10.58
C SER A 568 -2.22 -36.49 -9.09
N LEU A 569 -2.78 -37.65 -8.75
CA LEU A 569 -3.07 -38.07 -7.37
C LEU A 569 -2.00 -39.05 -6.88
N HIS A 570 -1.31 -38.67 -5.80
CA HIS A 570 -0.28 -39.47 -5.13
C HIS A 570 -0.72 -39.75 -3.68
N SER A 571 -1.71 -40.62 -3.47
CA SER A 571 -2.01 -41.21 -2.14
C SER A 571 -3.15 -42.23 -2.20
N SER A 572 -3.13 -43.22 -1.30
CA SER A 572 -4.17 -44.23 -1.12
C SER A 572 -5.48 -43.59 -0.65
N VAL A 573 -6.51 -43.61 -1.51
CA VAL A 573 -7.86 -43.13 -1.21
C VAL A 573 -8.77 -44.32 -0.94
N SER A 574 -9.46 -44.33 0.20
CA SER A 574 -10.47 -45.32 0.56
C SER A 574 -11.83 -44.63 0.72
N LEU A 575 -12.78 -44.96 -0.17
CA LEU A 575 -14.13 -44.41 -0.18
C LEU A 575 -15.14 -45.42 0.40
N HIS A 576 -15.85 -44.99 1.44
CA HIS A 576 -16.90 -45.76 2.10
C HIS A 576 -18.21 -44.95 2.09
N SER A 577 -18.91 -44.91 0.95
CA SER A 577 -20.37 -44.61 0.82
C SER A 577 -20.78 -44.31 -0.62
N CYS A 578 -22.06 -44.57 -0.93
CA CYS A 578 -22.70 -44.51 -2.24
C CYS A 578 -22.58 -43.13 -2.90
N VAL A 579 -22.05 -43.08 -4.12
CA VAL A 579 -21.97 -41.87 -4.95
C VAL A 579 -22.93 -42.02 -6.13
N SER A 580 -23.83 -41.04 -6.29
CA SER A 580 -24.76 -40.94 -7.43
C SER A 580 -24.53 -39.63 -8.17
N LEU A 581 -24.05 -39.72 -9.40
CA LEU A 581 -23.76 -38.60 -10.31
C LEU A 581 -24.86 -38.50 -11.36
N HIS A 582 -25.44 -37.30 -11.51
CA HIS A 582 -26.60 -37.06 -12.38
C HIS A 582 -26.36 -35.93 -13.40
N SER A 583 -25.13 -35.77 -13.89
CA SER A 583 -24.77 -34.77 -14.90
C SER A 583 -23.65 -35.23 -15.83
N SER A 584 -23.70 -34.75 -17.08
CA SER A 584 -22.70 -35.00 -18.13
C SER A 584 -21.34 -34.42 -17.75
N VAL A 585 -20.33 -35.29 -17.61
CA VAL A 585 -18.94 -34.92 -17.31
C VAL A 585 -18.11 -35.04 -18.59
N SER A 586 -17.46 -33.95 -18.98
CA SER A 586 -16.50 -33.91 -20.09
C SER A 586 -15.09 -33.64 -19.54
N LEU A 587 -14.21 -34.63 -19.66
CA LEU A 587 -12.80 -34.56 -19.23
C LEU A 587 -11.91 -34.30 -20.45
N HIS A 588 -11.16 -33.21 -20.40
CA HIS A 588 -10.25 -32.78 -21.46
C HIS A 588 -8.82 -32.64 -20.91
N SER A 589 -8.27 -33.71 -20.35
CA SER A 589 -6.88 -33.76 -19.88
C SER A 589 -6.40 -35.17 -19.53
N SER A 590 -5.10 -35.41 -19.71
CA SER A 590 -4.38 -36.63 -19.32
C SER A 590 -4.43 -36.83 -17.79
N VAL A 591 -5.02 -37.94 -17.36
CA VAL A 591 -5.08 -38.35 -15.95
C VAL A 591 -4.07 -39.46 -15.71
N SER A 592 -3.16 -39.26 -14.77
CA SER A 592 -2.19 -40.27 -14.32
C SER A 592 -2.44 -40.62 -12.85
N LEU A 593 -2.82 -41.88 -12.61
CA LEU A 593 -3.10 -42.42 -11.27
C LEU A 593 -1.92 -43.30 -10.84
N HIS A 594 -1.29 -42.94 -9.73
CA HIS A 594 -0.08 -43.61 -9.22
C HIS A 594 -0.27 -44.25 -7.83
N SER A 595 -1.48 -44.74 -7.52
CA SER A 595 -1.77 -45.34 -6.21
C SER A 595 -2.88 -46.40 -6.24
N SER A 596 -2.82 -47.33 -5.28
CA SER A 596 -3.79 -48.39 -5.04
C SER A 596 -5.13 -47.82 -4.56
N VAL A 597 -6.18 -47.98 -5.36
CA VAL A 597 -7.55 -47.57 -5.04
C VAL A 597 -8.36 -48.80 -4.63
N SER A 598 -8.99 -48.74 -3.45
CA SER A 598 -9.94 -49.75 -2.97
C SER A 598 -11.34 -49.13 -2.87
N LEU A 599 -12.26 -49.62 -3.71
CA LEU A 599 -13.65 -49.18 -3.75
C LEU A 599 -14.52 -50.21 -3.01
N HIS A 600 -15.29 -49.72 -2.04
CA HIS A 600 -16.16 -50.56 -1.20
C HIS A 600 -17.58 -49.99 -1.16
N SER A 601 -18.26 -49.88 -2.31
CA SER A 601 -19.74 -49.74 -2.43
C SER A 601 -20.20 -49.48 -3.88
N SER A 602 -21.47 -49.78 -4.15
CA SER A 602 -22.17 -49.70 -5.44
C SER A 602 -22.15 -48.31 -6.07
N VAL A 603 -21.64 -48.22 -7.30
CA VAL A 603 -21.62 -47.00 -8.12
C VAL A 603 -22.68 -47.11 -9.21
N SER A 604 -23.59 -46.14 -9.29
CA SER A 604 -24.61 -46.04 -10.34
C SER A 604 -24.43 -44.74 -11.12
N LEU A 605 -24.09 -44.84 -12.42
CA LEU A 605 -23.89 -43.71 -13.33
C LEU A 605 -25.13 -43.54 -14.21
N HIS A 606 -25.71 -42.35 -14.20
CA HIS A 606 -26.89 -42.00 -15.00
C HIS A 606 -26.58 -40.77 -15.86
N SER A 607 -25.68 -40.88 -16.86
CA SER A 607 -25.58 -40.05 -18.09
C SER A 607 -24.22 -40.20 -18.79
N CYS A 608 -24.20 -39.83 -20.08
CA CYS A 608 -23.15 -40.03 -21.08
C CYS A 608 -21.76 -39.53 -20.64
N VAL A 609 -20.74 -40.39 -20.74
CA VAL A 609 -19.34 -40.03 -20.46
C VAL A 609 -18.57 -39.96 -21.78
N SER A 610 -17.98 -38.80 -22.08
CA SER A 610 -17.11 -38.60 -23.25
C SER A 610 -15.67 -38.41 -22.77
N LEU A 611 -14.79 -39.39 -23.05
CA LEU A 611 -13.37 -39.33 -22.72
C LEU A 611 -12.57 -38.90 -23.95
N HIS A 612 -11.82 -37.80 -23.83
CA HIS A 612 -11.00 -37.27 -24.91
C HIS A 612 -9.55 -37.06 -24.44
N SER A 613 -8.86 -38.13 -24.02
CA SER A 613 -7.38 -38.20 -23.89
C SER A 613 -6.90 -39.54 -23.30
N SER A 614 -5.61 -39.85 -23.55
CA SER A 614 -4.90 -41.08 -23.16
C SER A 614 -4.88 -41.30 -21.65
N VAL A 615 -5.40 -42.44 -21.18
CA VAL A 615 -5.36 -42.88 -19.78
C VAL A 615 -4.23 -43.88 -19.60
N SER A 616 -3.30 -43.60 -18.70
CA SER A 616 -2.24 -44.54 -18.28
C SER A 616 -2.41 -44.92 -16.82
N LEU A 617 -2.65 -46.21 -16.56
CA LEU A 617 -2.83 -46.79 -15.23
C LEU A 617 -1.53 -47.48 -14.79
N HIS A 618 -1.01 -47.10 -13.62
CA HIS A 618 0.25 -47.63 -13.09
C HIS A 618 0.08 -48.16 -11.66
N SER A 619 -0.94 -49.00 -11.39
CA SER A 619 -0.99 -49.92 -10.22
C SER A 619 -2.31 -50.71 -10.13
N CYS A 620 -2.28 -51.79 -9.36
CA CYS A 620 -3.28 -52.85 -9.22
C CYS A 620 -4.67 -52.33 -8.78
N VAL A 621 -5.72 -52.65 -9.55
CA VAL A 621 -7.12 -52.34 -9.20
C VAL A 621 -7.80 -53.58 -8.65
N SER A 622 -8.37 -53.47 -7.45
CA SER A 622 -9.18 -54.54 -6.82
C SER A 622 -10.63 -54.09 -6.77
N LEU A 623 -11.52 -54.74 -7.52
CA LEU A 623 -12.96 -54.44 -7.53
C LEU A 623 -13.70 -55.44 -6.63
N HIS A 624 -14.39 -54.93 -5.61
CA HIS A 624 -15.34 -55.71 -4.82
C HIS A 624 -16.74 -55.13 -5.07
N SER A 625 -17.61 -55.93 -5.71
CA SER A 625 -19.05 -55.72 -5.97
C SER A 625 -19.50 -54.90 -7.20
N SER A 626 -20.74 -55.18 -7.60
CA SER A 626 -21.37 -55.12 -8.94
C SER A 626 -21.43 -53.74 -9.61
N VAL A 627 -20.95 -53.67 -10.86
CA VAL A 627 -21.07 -52.51 -11.75
C VAL A 627 -22.25 -52.73 -12.71
N SER A 628 -23.24 -51.83 -12.69
CA SER A 628 -24.34 -51.80 -13.67
C SER A 628 -24.20 -50.56 -14.56
N LEU A 629 -23.98 -50.77 -15.86
CA LEU A 629 -23.89 -49.73 -16.88
C LEU A 629 -25.20 -49.65 -17.66
N HIS A 630 -25.82 -48.47 -17.67
CA HIS A 630 -26.92 -48.14 -18.58
C HIS A 630 -26.42 -47.06 -19.55
N SER A 631 -26.39 -47.36 -20.84
CA SER A 631 -26.09 -46.51 -22.01
C SER A 631 -24.64 -46.39 -22.53
N SER A 632 -24.54 -46.09 -23.84
CA SER A 632 -23.49 -46.37 -24.83
C SER A 632 -22.12 -45.74 -24.57
N VAL A 633 -21.07 -46.56 -24.61
CA VAL A 633 -19.67 -46.14 -24.51
C VAL A 633 -19.07 -46.01 -25.92
N SER A 634 -18.63 -44.81 -26.30
CA SER A 634 -17.84 -44.58 -27.51
C SER A 634 -16.40 -44.26 -27.14
N LEU A 635 -15.46 -45.13 -27.53
CA LEU A 635 -14.02 -44.96 -27.31
C LEU A 635 -13.36 -44.40 -28.58
N HIS A 636 -12.66 -43.28 -28.46
CA HIS A 636 -11.73 -42.81 -29.49
C HIS A 636 -10.30 -42.87 -28.93
N SER A 637 -9.48 -43.73 -29.53
CA SER A 637 -8.02 -43.90 -29.35
C SER A 637 -7.47 -44.79 -28.20
N SER A 638 -6.23 -45.25 -28.41
CA SER A 638 -5.58 -46.49 -28.00
C SER A 638 -5.34 -46.68 -26.49
N VAL A 639 -5.74 -47.85 -25.98
CA VAL A 639 -5.48 -48.29 -24.59
C VAL A 639 -4.28 -49.25 -24.57
N SER A 640 -3.26 -48.96 -23.77
CA SER A 640 -2.16 -49.87 -23.46
C SER A 640 -2.23 -50.29 -21.99
N LEU A 641 -2.22 -51.60 -21.74
CA LEU A 641 -2.28 -52.19 -20.39
C LEU A 641 -0.96 -52.90 -20.06
N HIS A 642 -0.38 -52.59 -18.90
CA HIS A 642 0.71 -53.34 -18.31
C HIS A 642 0.21 -54.05 -17.02
N SER A 643 -0.19 -55.33 -17.13
CA SER A 643 -0.27 -56.40 -16.08
C SER A 643 -1.05 -56.12 -14.76
N CYS A 644 -1.86 -56.97 -14.11
CA CYS A 644 -2.50 -58.29 -14.27
C CYS A 644 -3.93 -58.12 -13.66
N VAL A 645 -4.99 -58.69 -14.25
CA VAL A 645 -6.36 -58.54 -13.74
C VAL A 645 -6.88 -59.86 -13.16
N SER A 646 -7.34 -59.86 -11.91
CA SER A 646 -8.09 -60.95 -11.29
C SER A 646 -9.53 -60.53 -11.01
N LEU A 647 -10.49 -61.23 -11.60
CA LEU A 647 -11.94 -61.00 -11.46
C LEU A 647 -12.56 -62.06 -10.55
N HIS A 648 -13.36 -61.65 -9.56
CA HIS A 648 -14.33 -62.51 -8.88
C HIS A 648 -15.76 -62.12 -9.36
N SER A 649 -16.46 -63.09 -9.95
CA SER A 649 -17.78 -63.09 -10.63
C SER A 649 -18.90 -62.24 -9.98
N SER A 650 -19.92 -61.70 -10.67
CA SER A 650 -20.77 -62.21 -11.77
C SER A 650 -21.44 -61.03 -12.54
N VAL A 651 -21.55 -61.10 -13.88
CA VAL A 651 -22.20 -60.05 -14.71
C VAL A 651 -23.48 -60.61 -15.34
N SER A 652 -24.61 -59.92 -15.14
CA SER A 652 -25.85 -60.16 -15.87
C SER A 652 -26.06 -59.05 -16.91
N LEU A 653 -26.34 -59.44 -18.15
CA LEU A 653 -26.65 -58.54 -19.27
C LEU A 653 -28.16 -58.56 -19.51
N HIS A 654 -28.81 -57.40 -19.49
CA HIS A 654 -30.15 -57.24 -20.06
C HIS A 654 -30.05 -56.52 -21.40
N SER A 655 -30.32 -57.25 -22.47
CA SER A 655 -30.45 -56.73 -23.83
C SER A 655 -31.91 -56.37 -24.12
N SER A 656 -32.14 -55.27 -24.83
CA SER A 656 -33.25 -55.19 -25.79
C SER A 656 -32.83 -54.36 -27.01
N VAL A 657 -33.14 -54.94 -28.16
CA VAL A 657 -32.68 -54.68 -29.51
C VAL A 657 -33.58 -53.67 -30.23
N SER A 658 -32.96 -52.82 -31.04
CA SER A 658 -33.33 -52.64 -32.46
C SER A 658 -32.06 -52.35 -33.24
#